data_AF-A0A954MRY9-F1
#
_entry.id   AF-A0A954MRY9-F1
#
_cell.length_a   1.000
_cell.length_b   1.000
_cell.length_c   1.000
_cell.angle_alpha   90.00
_cell.angle_beta   90.00
_cell.angle_gamma   90.00
#
_symmetry.space_group_name_H-M   'P 1'
#
loop_
_entity.id
_entity.type
_entity.pdbx_description
1 polymer ?
#
loop_
_entity_poly.entity_id
_entity_poly.type
_entity_poly.pdbx_seq_one_letter_code
_entity_poly.pdbx_strand_id
1 'polypeptide(L)'
;MPYTVNGIGTHYYGKKNLQVRRDYCRSCHHLGDLKSYDTRLWFVVVFIPIIPLGRKRIIDECPACSRHFAANLDKFEMGRQLAISGALDEYRVNPDPIKALEVHATMLGFHQREEAKNFREEVLDHFGDREDLLEGFATMLDEINSFDEATPYHERLLKLNPASPAGHIGMSYRKINSRELDEAAGLLKFLMEPGTGKLYSLGPLETLADAYQKIGKHHDALNYYGHLLKELPQIGQVLAFRKKVLKSEKSAGKGDSLLPVSDARWWHMFSGKHPGISDGYRILAFAAVAMILIAIGMLGRNEYLRRHRSVYVVNGFPRAIEVQIDGGKVMTVEGRSKLDLPEGKHQVRIKLAEKESTEEMSISTGYFERWWNTPLWVFNIRRGAILEEKHLIYTSKNTPSESLYRVGELVSYFPHVDYPFIEAPASITTESHSDIKKIHISIAPEKPSQIVFALQQNNQMEDALEVAETFLRMSEFSTELMAHYQAICEKTNNIPRAVELLKSGLDRRPIEVEWHRSFQDLSEISCDYQLLLKQYEQLMNENPEDGRAIYLYARLLDDRDECVRLLESSRKLAPDLHWPVFSLAYQSISNGNWDRAFLFLEDLKKLNPPEEFLRDLIHSTYLAVGKSDDLIEMYRQEIKPDPLSSGYVKLIRVLAFQNKNQEALKTFEEWKSKLPPQMLDQLKPMIEMARMFVLYQIGDFNALQTALSDNKGDETQSIRVHFLMATNRPEEIVQLTGETA
;
A
#
# COMPACT_ATOMS: atom_id res chain seq x y z
N MET A 1 -22.50 19.98 -12.25
CA MET A 1 -22.42 21.23 -11.47
C MET A 1 -21.00 21.36 -10.95
N PRO A 2 -20.49 22.60 -10.78
CA PRO A 2 -19.22 22.83 -10.11
C PRO A 2 -19.26 22.23 -8.70
N TYR A 3 -18.13 21.71 -8.24
CA TYR A 3 -17.99 21.06 -6.95
C TYR A 3 -16.60 21.34 -6.39
N THR A 4 -16.53 21.62 -5.09
CA THR A 4 -15.29 21.91 -4.37
C THR A 4 -15.26 21.19 -3.02
N VAL A 5 -14.10 20.67 -2.63
CA VAL A 5 -13.81 20.17 -1.28
C VAL A 5 -12.77 21.11 -0.67
N ASN A 6 -13.09 21.75 0.45
CA ASN A 6 -12.20 22.71 1.13
C ASN A 6 -11.64 23.81 0.20
N GLY A 7 -12.47 24.30 -0.73
CA GLY A 7 -12.10 25.34 -1.69
C GLY A 7 -11.25 24.86 -2.89
N ILE A 8 -10.95 23.57 -2.99
CA ILE A 8 -10.26 22.95 -4.13
C ILE A 8 -11.29 22.21 -4.99
N GLY A 9 -11.35 22.52 -6.28
CA GLY A 9 -12.28 21.87 -7.21
C GLY A 9 -12.61 22.72 -8.41
N THR A 10 -13.88 22.82 -8.78
CA THR A 10 -14.33 23.63 -9.93
C THR A 10 -15.38 24.66 -9.54
N HIS A 11 -15.31 25.86 -10.13
CA HIS A 11 -16.26 26.95 -9.90
C HIS A 11 -16.49 27.78 -11.17
N TYR A 12 -17.67 28.40 -11.31
CA TYR A 12 -17.95 29.40 -12.34
C TYR A 12 -17.48 30.80 -11.94
N TYR A 13 -16.92 31.53 -12.88
CA TYR A 13 -16.50 32.93 -12.70
C TYR A 13 -17.00 33.82 -13.83
N GLY A 14 -17.60 34.95 -13.45
CA GLY A 14 -18.20 35.94 -14.35
C GLY A 14 -19.58 35.51 -14.88
N LYS A 15 -20.49 36.48 -15.04
CA LYS A 15 -21.79 36.29 -15.70
C LYS A 15 -21.91 37.33 -16.82
N LYS A 16 -22.12 36.88 -18.06
CA LYS A 16 -22.39 37.71 -19.24
C LYS A 16 -23.69 37.27 -19.90
N ASN A 17 -24.31 38.12 -20.71
CA ASN A 17 -25.56 37.82 -21.42
C ASN A 17 -26.65 37.20 -20.51
N LEU A 18 -26.83 37.82 -19.33
CA LEU A 18 -27.77 37.36 -18.32
C LEU A 18 -29.20 37.55 -18.81
N GLN A 19 -29.95 36.47 -18.79
CA GLN A 19 -31.38 36.44 -19.04
C GLN A 19 -32.07 35.90 -17.79
N VAL A 20 -33.20 36.49 -17.45
CA VAL A 20 -33.98 36.11 -16.27
C VAL A 20 -35.39 35.79 -16.71
N ARG A 21 -35.93 34.66 -16.26
CA ARG A 21 -37.33 34.30 -16.48
C ARG A 21 -37.94 33.77 -15.19
N ARG A 22 -39.18 34.12 -14.92
CA ARG A 22 -39.90 33.66 -13.73
C ARG A 22 -40.64 32.37 -14.05
N ASP A 23 -40.23 31.26 -13.44
CA ASP A 23 -40.80 29.93 -13.71
C ASP A 23 -40.54 28.97 -12.54
N TYR A 24 -41.17 27.79 -12.57
CA TYR A 24 -40.95 26.71 -11.61
C TYR A 24 -39.65 25.96 -11.92
N CYS A 25 -38.78 25.81 -10.91
CA CYS A 25 -37.58 25.00 -11.04
C CYS A 25 -37.94 23.52 -11.29
N ARG A 26 -37.40 22.92 -12.36
CA ARG A 26 -37.61 21.50 -12.68
C ARG A 26 -37.10 20.52 -11.61
N SER A 27 -36.15 20.94 -10.77
CA SER A 27 -35.59 20.08 -9.71
C SER A 27 -36.27 20.23 -8.35
N CYS A 28 -36.64 21.45 -7.95
CA CYS A 28 -37.19 21.70 -6.60
C CYS A 28 -38.61 22.26 -6.60
N HIS A 29 -39.18 22.52 -7.79
CA HIS A 29 -40.51 23.11 -7.99
C HIS A 29 -40.74 24.45 -7.29
N HIS A 30 -39.66 25.15 -6.90
CA HIS A 30 -39.75 26.51 -6.41
C HIS A 30 -40.04 27.46 -7.59
N LEU A 31 -41.07 28.30 -7.44
CA LEU A 31 -41.36 29.40 -8.35
C LEU A 31 -40.41 30.56 -8.04
N GLY A 32 -39.57 30.94 -9.01
CA GLY A 32 -38.65 32.06 -8.84
C GLY A 32 -38.00 32.50 -10.13
N ASP A 33 -37.13 33.50 -10.03
CA ASP A 33 -36.41 34.08 -11.15
C ASP A 33 -35.22 33.19 -11.54
N LEU A 34 -35.46 32.31 -12.52
CA LEU A 34 -34.45 31.43 -13.11
C LEU A 34 -33.49 32.25 -13.98
N LYS A 35 -32.18 32.02 -13.80
CA LYS A 35 -31.13 32.80 -14.46
C LYS A 35 -30.38 31.96 -15.49
N SER A 36 -30.28 32.47 -16.71
CA SER A 36 -29.47 31.89 -17.79
C SER A 36 -28.39 32.88 -18.18
N TYR A 37 -27.12 32.45 -18.27
CA TYR A 37 -25.99 33.36 -18.50
C TYR A 37 -24.77 32.62 -19.03
N ASP A 38 -23.86 33.37 -19.64
CA ASP A 38 -22.57 32.87 -20.12
C ASP A 38 -21.52 33.05 -19.03
N THR A 39 -20.72 32.02 -18.81
CA THR A 39 -19.68 32.01 -17.78
C THR A 39 -18.46 31.21 -18.24
N ARG A 40 -17.39 31.23 -17.43
CA ARG A 40 -16.23 30.35 -17.60
C ARG A 40 -16.11 29.45 -16.39
N LEU A 41 -15.99 28.14 -16.63
CA LEU A 41 -15.66 27.15 -15.61
C LEU A 41 -14.15 27.18 -15.37
N TRP A 42 -13.74 27.24 -14.12
CA TRP A 42 -12.35 27.21 -13.69
C TRP A 42 -12.11 26.06 -12.72
N PHE A 43 -10.90 25.50 -12.74
CA PHE A 43 -10.34 24.80 -11.61
C PHE A 43 -9.85 25.83 -10.59
N VAL A 44 -10.24 25.66 -9.34
CA VAL A 44 -9.98 26.59 -8.24
C VAL A 44 -9.20 25.93 -7.11
N VAL A 45 -8.35 26.71 -6.45
CA VAL A 45 -7.65 26.35 -5.21
C VAL A 45 -7.92 27.46 -4.20
N VAL A 46 -8.51 27.12 -3.05
CA VAL A 46 -9.03 28.10 -2.08
C VAL A 46 -9.92 29.15 -2.77
N PHE A 47 -10.81 28.69 -3.66
CA PHE A 47 -11.66 29.50 -4.53
C PHE A 47 -10.93 30.42 -5.52
N ILE A 48 -9.60 30.52 -5.52
CA ILE A 48 -8.87 31.34 -6.50
C ILE A 48 -8.88 30.61 -7.87
N PRO A 49 -9.35 31.23 -8.96
CA PRO A 49 -9.36 30.61 -10.28
C PRO A 49 -7.93 30.43 -10.82
N ILE A 50 -7.49 29.18 -10.99
CA ILE A 50 -6.13 28.85 -11.43
C ILE A 50 -6.10 28.44 -12.90
N ILE A 51 -6.94 27.47 -13.30
CA ILE A 51 -6.90 26.89 -14.66
C ILE A 51 -8.28 27.07 -15.32
N PRO A 52 -8.39 27.74 -16.48
CA PRO A 52 -9.65 27.87 -17.20
C PRO A 52 -10.00 26.53 -17.87
N LEU A 53 -11.16 25.96 -17.54
CA LEU A 53 -11.61 24.66 -18.06
C LEU A 53 -12.56 24.77 -19.27
N GLY A 54 -13.17 25.94 -19.48
CA GLY A 54 -13.94 26.22 -20.70
C GLY A 54 -15.12 27.18 -20.49
N ARG A 55 -15.61 27.76 -21.60
CA ARG A 55 -16.80 28.63 -21.60
C ARG A 55 -18.08 27.80 -21.55
N LYS A 56 -19.06 28.24 -20.76
CA LYS A 56 -20.33 27.54 -20.54
C LYS A 56 -21.51 28.48 -20.67
N ARG A 57 -22.60 27.99 -21.27
CA ARG A 57 -23.94 28.58 -21.17
C ARG A 57 -24.67 27.90 -20.03
N ILE A 58 -24.97 28.64 -18.97
CA ILE A 58 -25.83 28.20 -17.88
C ILE A 58 -27.27 28.49 -18.27
N ILE A 59 -28.14 27.51 -18.08
CA ILE A 59 -29.57 27.57 -18.42
C ILE A 59 -30.37 27.23 -17.16
N ASP A 60 -31.28 28.13 -16.80
CA ASP A 60 -32.23 27.99 -15.71
C ASP A 60 -31.60 27.70 -14.33
N GLU A 61 -30.64 28.53 -13.91
CA GLU A 61 -30.14 28.53 -12.54
C GLU A 61 -31.22 28.95 -11.56
N CYS A 62 -31.64 27.99 -10.73
CA CYS A 62 -32.64 28.21 -9.70
C CYS A 62 -32.05 28.95 -8.50
N PRO A 63 -32.68 30.06 -8.04
CA PRO A 63 -32.19 30.80 -6.89
C PRO A 63 -32.33 30.04 -5.56
N ALA A 64 -33.25 29.08 -5.47
CA ALA A 64 -33.51 28.33 -4.24
C ALA A 64 -32.58 27.13 -4.06
N CYS A 65 -32.30 26.37 -5.13
CA CYS A 65 -31.51 25.13 -5.04
C CYS A 65 -30.19 25.16 -5.82
N SER A 66 -29.89 26.27 -6.52
CA SER A 66 -28.69 26.45 -7.37
C SER A 66 -28.52 25.46 -8.52
N ARG A 67 -29.45 24.52 -8.70
CA ARG A 67 -29.42 23.57 -9.83
C ARG A 67 -29.70 24.29 -11.14
N HIS A 68 -28.99 23.89 -12.18
CA HIS A 68 -29.04 24.44 -13.53
C HIS A 68 -28.61 23.39 -14.56
N PHE A 69 -28.91 23.64 -15.84
CA PHE A 69 -28.29 22.96 -16.96
C PHE A 69 -27.07 23.75 -17.43
N ALA A 70 -26.06 23.06 -17.96
CA ALA A 70 -24.84 23.69 -18.46
C ALA A 70 -24.47 23.10 -19.83
N ALA A 71 -24.35 23.96 -20.85
CA ALA A 71 -23.89 23.60 -22.18
C ALA A 71 -22.50 24.21 -22.46
N ASN A 72 -21.76 23.64 -23.42
CA ASN A 72 -20.57 24.31 -23.97
C ASN A 72 -21.03 25.54 -24.76
N LEU A 73 -20.46 26.72 -24.46
CA LEU A 73 -20.93 27.98 -25.04
C LEU A 73 -20.80 28.01 -26.57
N ASP A 74 -19.66 27.59 -27.11
CA ASP A 74 -19.38 27.66 -28.55
C ASP A 74 -20.31 26.73 -29.34
N LYS A 75 -20.57 25.53 -28.81
CA LYS A 75 -21.55 24.59 -29.40
C LYS A 75 -22.98 25.13 -29.32
N PHE A 76 -23.33 25.78 -28.21
CA PHE A 76 -24.65 26.37 -28.02
C PHE A 76 -24.88 27.55 -28.99
N GLU A 77 -23.90 28.44 -29.13
CA GLU A 77 -23.98 29.57 -30.06
C GLU A 77 -24.06 29.11 -31.51
N MET A 78 -23.27 28.12 -31.91
CA MET A 78 -23.32 27.53 -33.26
C MET A 78 -24.67 26.87 -33.53
N GLY A 79 -25.19 26.09 -32.58
CA GLY A 79 -26.51 25.45 -32.71
C GLY A 79 -27.64 26.47 -32.82
N ARG A 80 -27.60 27.53 -31.99
CA ARG A 80 -28.54 28.66 -32.08
C ARG A 80 -28.49 29.31 -33.46
N GLN A 81 -27.29 29.65 -33.93
CA GLN A 81 -27.12 30.36 -35.19
C GLN A 81 -27.64 29.52 -36.36
N LEU A 82 -27.27 28.24 -36.43
CA LEU A 82 -27.68 27.33 -37.50
C LEU A 82 -29.20 27.11 -37.52
N ALA A 83 -29.81 26.90 -36.35
CA ALA A 83 -31.24 26.64 -36.25
C ALA A 83 -32.08 27.89 -36.61
N ILE A 84 -31.71 29.05 -36.08
CA ILE A 84 -32.44 30.30 -36.36
C ILE A 84 -32.23 30.72 -37.82
N SER A 85 -31.01 30.63 -38.36
CA SER A 85 -30.75 30.97 -39.76
C SER A 85 -31.48 30.03 -40.71
N GLY A 86 -31.47 28.72 -40.44
CA GLY A 86 -32.18 27.73 -41.24
C GLY A 86 -33.68 28.01 -41.29
N ALA A 87 -34.31 28.21 -40.12
CA ALA A 87 -35.74 28.54 -40.05
C ALA A 87 -36.06 29.87 -40.78
N LEU A 88 -35.23 30.90 -40.59
CA LEU A 88 -35.41 32.19 -41.27
C LEU A 88 -35.25 32.10 -42.78
N ASP A 89 -34.29 31.31 -43.27
CA ASP A 89 -34.07 31.12 -44.71
C ASP A 89 -35.26 30.37 -45.34
N GLU A 90 -35.77 29.33 -44.68
CA GLU A 90 -36.97 28.61 -45.13
C GLU A 90 -38.21 29.50 -45.18
N TYR A 91 -38.36 30.40 -44.21
CA TYR A 91 -39.40 31.42 -44.19
C TYR A 91 -39.20 32.46 -45.30
N ARG A 92 -37.98 32.98 -45.50
CA ARG A 92 -37.69 33.97 -46.55
C ARG A 92 -37.92 33.44 -47.97
N VAL A 93 -37.56 32.18 -48.22
CA VAL A 93 -37.73 31.54 -49.55
C VAL A 93 -39.21 31.36 -49.89
N ASN A 94 -40.03 31.01 -48.91
CA ASN A 94 -41.47 30.88 -49.08
C ASN A 94 -42.19 31.31 -47.79
N PRO A 95 -42.53 32.61 -47.67
CA PRO A 95 -43.19 33.14 -46.48
C PRO A 95 -44.56 32.51 -46.31
N ASP A 96 -44.67 31.68 -45.28
CA ASP A 96 -45.90 31.00 -44.89
C ASP A 96 -46.11 31.16 -43.37
N PRO A 97 -47.36 31.30 -42.91
CA PRO A 97 -47.70 31.41 -41.49
C PRO A 97 -47.16 30.33 -40.58
N ILE A 98 -47.18 29.06 -41.04
CA ILE A 98 -46.70 27.93 -40.25
C ILE A 98 -45.19 28.08 -40.03
N LYS A 99 -44.47 28.44 -41.09
CA LYS A 99 -43.03 28.72 -41.00
C LYS A 99 -42.71 29.92 -40.12
N ALA A 100 -43.56 30.96 -40.15
CA ALA A 100 -43.42 32.09 -39.25
C ALA A 100 -43.54 31.65 -37.77
N LEU A 101 -44.51 30.78 -37.46
CA LEU A 101 -44.63 30.19 -36.13
C LEU A 101 -43.41 29.33 -35.77
N GLU A 102 -42.86 28.55 -36.71
CA GLU A 102 -41.64 27.76 -36.49
C GLU A 102 -40.40 28.61 -36.19
N VAL A 103 -40.21 29.71 -36.94
CA VAL A 103 -39.14 30.68 -36.69
C VAL A 103 -39.28 31.27 -35.29
N HIS A 104 -40.49 31.71 -34.94
CA HIS A 104 -40.79 32.29 -33.63
C HIS A 104 -40.54 31.29 -32.49
N ALA A 105 -41.03 30.06 -32.62
CA ALA A 105 -40.78 28.97 -31.67
C ALA A 105 -39.28 28.68 -31.51
N THR A 106 -38.53 28.66 -32.62
CA THR A 106 -37.08 28.45 -32.61
C THR A 106 -36.36 29.56 -31.86
N MET A 107 -36.73 30.82 -32.11
CA MET A 107 -36.17 31.97 -31.39
C MET A 107 -36.47 31.89 -29.89
N LEU A 108 -37.71 31.54 -29.49
CA LEU A 108 -38.08 31.36 -28.09
C LEU A 108 -37.31 30.20 -27.43
N GLY A 109 -37.10 29.09 -28.14
CA GLY A 109 -36.33 27.93 -27.68
C GLY A 109 -34.86 28.26 -27.37
N PHE A 110 -34.28 29.21 -28.09
CA PHE A 110 -32.93 29.76 -27.82
C PHE A 110 -32.95 31.04 -26.98
N HIS A 111 -34.09 31.37 -26.37
CA HIS A 111 -34.28 32.54 -25.51
C HIS A 111 -33.93 33.88 -26.19
N GLN A 112 -34.15 34.00 -27.50
CA GLN A 112 -34.03 35.25 -28.27
C GLN A 112 -35.37 36.01 -28.20
N ARG A 113 -35.73 36.51 -27.01
CA ARG A 113 -37.07 37.06 -26.74
C ARG A 113 -37.35 38.36 -27.49
N GLU A 114 -36.36 39.23 -27.58
CA GLU A 114 -36.52 40.54 -28.23
C GLU A 114 -36.60 40.37 -29.76
N GLU A 115 -35.74 39.51 -30.31
CA GLU A 115 -35.77 39.13 -31.72
C GLU A 115 -37.09 38.44 -32.08
N ALA A 116 -37.55 37.51 -31.24
CA ALA A 116 -38.85 36.87 -31.40
C ALA A 116 -39.98 37.89 -31.35
N LYS A 117 -39.88 38.95 -30.54
CA LYS A 117 -40.89 40.00 -30.44
C LYS A 117 -40.94 40.84 -31.71
N ASN A 118 -39.80 41.36 -32.15
CA ASN A 118 -39.71 42.13 -33.39
C ASN A 118 -40.18 41.29 -34.59
N PHE A 119 -39.86 40.00 -34.62
CA PHE A 119 -40.30 39.09 -35.66
C PHE A 119 -41.83 38.90 -35.66
N ARG A 120 -42.49 38.82 -34.49
CA ARG A 120 -43.96 38.78 -34.42
C ARG A 120 -44.59 40.03 -35.03
N GLU A 121 -44.02 41.20 -34.76
CA GLU A 121 -44.51 42.48 -35.30
C GLU A 121 -44.35 42.50 -36.83
N GLU A 122 -43.19 42.12 -37.36
CA GLU A 122 -42.94 42.00 -38.81
C GLU A 122 -43.91 41.03 -39.50
N VAL A 123 -44.15 39.86 -38.90
CA VAL A 123 -45.05 38.84 -39.45
C VAL A 123 -46.49 39.35 -39.46
N LEU A 124 -46.94 40.06 -38.42
CA LEU A 124 -48.28 40.64 -38.38
C LEU A 124 -48.43 41.85 -39.31
N ASP A 125 -47.37 42.62 -39.56
CA ASP A 125 -47.37 43.66 -40.59
C ASP A 125 -47.50 43.06 -42.01
N HIS A 126 -46.88 41.90 -42.23
CA HIS A 126 -46.90 41.22 -43.53
C HIS A 126 -48.21 40.47 -43.80
N PHE A 127 -48.69 39.68 -42.83
CA PHE A 127 -49.87 38.81 -43.00
C PHE A 127 -51.16 39.39 -42.41
N GLY A 128 -51.08 40.45 -41.63
CA GLY A 128 -52.21 40.98 -40.84
C GLY A 128 -52.61 40.10 -39.66
N ASP A 129 -53.69 40.49 -39.00
CA ASP A 129 -54.29 39.79 -37.86
C ASP A 129 -55.02 38.52 -38.32
N ARG A 130 -54.27 37.48 -38.65
CA ARG A 130 -54.83 36.15 -38.97
C ARG A 130 -54.96 35.30 -37.71
N GLU A 131 -56.05 34.53 -37.67
CA GLU A 131 -56.45 33.74 -36.50
C GLU A 131 -55.36 32.75 -36.04
N ASP A 132 -54.82 31.98 -36.99
CA ASP A 132 -53.74 30.99 -36.80
C ASP A 132 -52.45 31.60 -36.22
N LEU A 133 -52.05 32.80 -36.67
CA LEU A 133 -50.87 33.49 -36.18
C LEU A 133 -51.07 34.05 -34.78
N LEU A 134 -52.21 34.69 -34.53
CA LEU A 134 -52.53 35.23 -33.21
C LEU A 134 -52.63 34.09 -32.18
N GLU A 135 -53.30 32.99 -32.52
CA GLU A 135 -53.38 31.80 -31.67
C GLU A 135 -52.00 31.18 -31.42
N GLY A 136 -51.20 30.98 -32.48
CA GLY A 136 -49.87 30.38 -32.36
C GLY A 136 -48.93 31.22 -31.49
N PHE A 137 -48.84 32.53 -31.74
CA PHE A 137 -48.01 33.42 -30.93
C PHE A 137 -48.45 33.49 -29.48
N ALA A 138 -49.76 33.59 -29.23
CA ALA A 138 -50.29 33.65 -27.88
C ALA A 138 -50.02 32.35 -27.11
N THR A 139 -50.25 31.19 -27.74
CA THR A 139 -50.01 29.87 -27.14
C THR A 139 -48.53 29.67 -26.80
N MET A 140 -47.61 29.99 -27.72
CA MET A 140 -46.17 29.85 -27.48
C MET A 140 -45.67 30.78 -26.37
N LEU A 141 -46.26 31.98 -26.22
CA LEU A 141 -45.95 32.90 -25.13
C LEU A 141 -46.49 32.39 -23.78
N ASP A 142 -47.67 31.78 -23.76
CA ASP A 142 -48.24 31.15 -22.57
C ASP A 142 -47.41 29.97 -22.09
N GLU A 143 -46.89 29.13 -23.01
CA GLU A 143 -46.00 28.00 -22.67
C GLU A 143 -44.72 28.44 -21.93
N ILE A 144 -44.26 29.67 -22.17
CA ILE A 144 -43.11 30.25 -21.47
C ILE A 144 -43.51 31.23 -20.35
N ASN A 145 -44.75 31.13 -19.88
CA ASN A 145 -45.37 31.94 -18.82
C ASN A 145 -45.30 33.46 -19.05
N SER A 146 -45.27 33.92 -20.31
CA SER A 146 -45.19 35.34 -20.67
C SER A 146 -46.58 35.93 -20.92
N PHE A 147 -47.44 35.79 -19.91
CA PHE A 147 -48.88 36.11 -19.98
C PHE A 147 -49.18 37.57 -20.36
N ASP A 148 -48.36 38.52 -19.89
CA ASP A 148 -48.56 39.94 -20.20
C ASP A 148 -48.33 40.23 -21.69
N GLU A 149 -47.36 39.55 -22.32
CA GLU A 149 -47.12 39.65 -23.77
C GLU A 149 -48.17 38.85 -24.57
N ALA A 150 -48.66 37.72 -24.04
CA ALA A 150 -49.66 36.88 -24.70
C ALA A 150 -51.06 37.54 -24.74
N THR A 151 -51.43 38.27 -23.68
CA THR A 151 -52.76 38.89 -23.50
C THR A 151 -53.26 39.69 -24.71
N PRO A 152 -52.50 40.66 -25.29
CA PRO A 152 -52.99 41.43 -26.44
C PRO A 152 -53.27 40.55 -27.68
N TYR A 153 -52.57 39.44 -27.86
CA TYR A 153 -52.84 38.50 -28.95
C TYR A 153 -54.13 37.72 -28.70
N HIS A 154 -54.37 37.26 -27.46
CA HIS A 154 -55.65 36.63 -27.08
C HIS A 154 -56.84 37.57 -27.21
N GLU A 155 -56.70 38.85 -26.84
CA GLU A 155 -57.75 39.85 -27.01
C GLU A 155 -58.09 40.10 -28.49
N ARG A 156 -57.08 40.16 -29.36
CA ARG A 156 -57.27 40.30 -30.82
C ARG A 156 -57.88 39.03 -31.41
N LEU A 157 -57.43 37.86 -30.96
CA LEU A 157 -57.97 36.57 -31.36
C LEU A 157 -59.46 36.45 -31.02
N LEU A 158 -59.87 36.82 -29.81
CA LEU A 158 -61.28 36.79 -29.39
C LEU A 158 -62.14 37.84 -30.09
N LYS A 159 -61.57 38.95 -30.58
CA LYS A 159 -62.29 39.92 -31.42
C LYS A 159 -62.59 39.35 -32.81
N LEU A 160 -61.68 38.56 -33.37
CA LEU A 160 -61.85 37.93 -34.68
C LEU A 160 -62.71 36.66 -34.61
N ASN A 161 -62.41 35.81 -33.64
CA ASN A 161 -63.15 34.59 -33.34
C ASN A 161 -63.55 34.57 -31.85
N PRO A 162 -64.75 35.11 -31.52
CA PRO A 162 -65.26 35.10 -30.15
C PRO A 162 -65.49 33.70 -29.57
N ALA A 163 -65.46 32.64 -30.38
CA ALA A 163 -65.61 31.26 -29.95
C ALA A 163 -64.26 30.53 -29.82
N SER A 164 -63.13 31.19 -30.05
CA SER A 164 -61.79 30.56 -30.03
C SER A 164 -61.50 29.91 -28.66
N PRO A 165 -61.28 28.59 -28.60
CA PRO A 165 -60.90 27.92 -27.36
C PRO A 165 -59.57 28.42 -26.79
N ALA A 166 -58.58 28.65 -27.65
CA ALA A 166 -57.27 29.15 -27.27
C ALA A 166 -57.36 30.55 -26.64
N GLY A 167 -58.15 31.45 -27.25
CA GLY A 167 -58.41 32.79 -26.70
C GLY A 167 -59.07 32.75 -25.32
N HIS A 168 -60.08 31.89 -25.12
CA HIS A 168 -60.72 31.72 -23.82
C HIS A 168 -59.77 31.15 -22.76
N ILE A 169 -58.96 30.14 -23.12
CA ILE A 169 -57.95 29.56 -22.23
C ILE A 169 -56.91 30.61 -21.82
N GLY A 170 -56.34 31.32 -22.78
CA GLY A 170 -55.35 32.37 -22.53
C GLY A 170 -55.86 33.46 -21.60
N MET A 171 -57.03 34.00 -21.89
CA MET A 171 -57.66 35.03 -21.05
C MET A 171 -58.02 34.52 -19.65
N SER A 172 -58.32 33.23 -19.50
CA SER A 172 -58.61 32.64 -18.19
C SER A 172 -57.40 32.73 -17.25
N TYR A 173 -56.17 32.52 -17.74
CA TYR A 173 -54.96 32.64 -16.93
C TYR A 173 -54.77 34.06 -16.40
N ARG A 174 -55.07 35.07 -17.23
CA ARG A 174 -55.02 36.48 -16.80
C ARG A 174 -56.03 36.76 -15.70
N LYS A 175 -57.26 36.26 -15.83
CA LYS A 175 -58.31 36.40 -14.81
C LYS A 175 -57.98 35.65 -13.52
N ILE A 176 -57.38 34.46 -13.60
CA ILE A 176 -56.87 33.72 -12.43
C ILE A 176 -55.78 34.52 -11.72
N ASN A 177 -54.80 35.05 -12.45
CA ASN A 177 -53.71 35.86 -11.89
C ASN A 177 -54.22 37.15 -11.24
N SER A 178 -55.27 37.76 -11.80
CA SER A 178 -55.93 38.95 -11.27
C SER A 178 -56.93 38.65 -10.14
N ARG A 179 -57.07 37.38 -9.73
CA ARG A 179 -58.00 36.86 -8.71
C ARG A 179 -59.49 36.99 -9.06
N GLU A 180 -59.81 37.21 -10.33
CA GLU A 180 -61.17 37.23 -10.88
C GLU A 180 -61.59 35.80 -11.24
N LEU A 181 -61.65 34.91 -10.24
CA LEU A 181 -61.78 33.47 -10.47
C LEU A 181 -63.12 33.07 -11.11
N ASP A 182 -64.21 33.77 -10.80
CA ASP A 182 -65.53 33.45 -11.34
C ASP A 182 -65.65 33.84 -12.82
N GLU A 183 -64.98 34.90 -13.25
CA GLU A 183 -64.86 35.26 -14.67
C GLU A 183 -63.96 34.26 -15.41
N ALA A 184 -62.85 33.83 -14.79
CA ALA A 184 -62.01 32.76 -15.34
C ALA A 184 -62.78 31.45 -15.50
N ALA A 185 -63.63 31.10 -14.52
CA ALA A 185 -64.52 29.94 -14.60
C ALA A 185 -65.51 30.05 -15.76
N GLY A 186 -66.05 31.25 -16.01
CA GLY A 186 -66.91 31.53 -17.16
C GLY A 186 -66.22 31.26 -18.49
N LEU A 187 -64.97 31.73 -18.64
CA LEU A 187 -64.16 31.49 -19.85
C LEU A 187 -63.83 30.01 -20.06
N LEU A 188 -63.59 29.27 -18.97
CA LEU A 188 -63.22 27.85 -19.03
C LEU A 188 -64.43 26.89 -19.01
N LYS A 189 -65.66 27.42 -19.06
CA LYS A 189 -66.89 26.61 -18.96
C LYS A 189 -66.94 25.50 -20.00
N PHE A 190 -66.45 25.76 -21.21
CA PHE A 190 -66.43 24.76 -22.28
C PHE A 190 -65.54 23.55 -21.94
N LEU A 191 -64.48 23.70 -21.13
CA LEU A 191 -63.63 22.57 -20.67
C LEU A 191 -64.31 21.68 -19.63
N MET A 192 -65.45 22.12 -19.08
CA MET A 192 -66.24 21.32 -18.13
C MET A 192 -67.21 20.37 -18.83
N GLU A 193 -67.30 20.41 -20.17
CA GLU A 193 -68.12 19.46 -20.92
C GLU A 193 -67.45 18.07 -20.98
N PRO A 194 -68.20 16.97 -20.84
CA PRO A 194 -67.63 15.62 -20.91
C PRO A 194 -66.93 15.33 -22.24
N GLY A 195 -65.74 14.72 -22.19
CA GLY A 195 -64.95 14.33 -23.35
C GLY A 195 -64.01 15.42 -23.89
N THR A 196 -64.06 16.63 -23.34
CA THR A 196 -63.20 17.75 -23.77
C THR A 196 -61.73 17.52 -23.46
N GLY A 197 -61.39 16.67 -22.48
CA GLY A 197 -60.01 16.29 -22.19
C GLY A 197 -59.31 15.51 -23.32
N LYS A 198 -60.06 15.05 -24.33
CA LYS A 198 -59.52 14.44 -25.56
C LYS A 198 -59.14 15.49 -26.62
N LEU A 199 -59.71 16.68 -26.54
CA LEU A 199 -59.59 17.74 -27.55
C LEU A 199 -58.69 18.88 -27.06
N TYR A 200 -58.71 19.17 -25.76
CA TYR A 200 -57.99 20.29 -25.15
C TYR A 200 -57.23 19.85 -23.90
N SER A 201 -56.16 20.59 -23.59
CA SER A 201 -55.47 20.46 -22.31
C SER A 201 -56.37 20.95 -21.17
N LEU A 202 -56.50 20.14 -20.10
CA LEU A 202 -57.27 20.50 -18.90
C LEU A 202 -56.42 21.21 -17.84
N GLY A 203 -55.16 21.54 -18.13
CA GLY A 203 -54.28 22.31 -17.25
C GLY A 203 -54.86 23.64 -16.72
N PRO A 204 -55.63 24.41 -17.52
CA PRO A 204 -56.30 25.62 -17.03
C PRO A 204 -57.29 25.34 -15.90
N LEU A 205 -58.06 24.23 -15.98
CA LEU A 205 -58.98 23.82 -14.91
C LEU A 205 -58.24 23.42 -13.63
N GLU A 206 -57.09 22.75 -13.74
CA GLU A 206 -56.26 22.44 -12.57
C GLU A 206 -55.72 23.73 -11.91
N THR A 207 -55.29 24.70 -12.73
CA THR A 207 -54.79 25.99 -12.26
C THR A 207 -55.89 26.80 -11.56
N LEU A 208 -57.11 26.78 -12.11
CA LEU A 208 -58.29 27.40 -11.50
C LEU A 208 -58.66 26.69 -10.18
N ALA A 209 -58.63 25.37 -10.14
CA ALA A 209 -58.88 24.57 -8.94
C ALA A 209 -57.86 24.87 -7.82
N ASP A 210 -56.58 24.97 -8.17
CA ASP A 210 -55.50 25.37 -7.27
C ASP A 210 -55.74 26.79 -6.72
N ALA A 211 -56.20 27.72 -7.55
CA ALA A 211 -56.50 29.09 -7.15
C ALA A 211 -57.69 29.15 -6.17
N TYR A 212 -58.78 28.45 -6.46
CA TYR A 212 -59.92 28.31 -5.53
C TYR A 212 -59.50 27.66 -4.20
N GLN A 213 -58.66 26.61 -4.26
CA GLN A 213 -58.12 25.96 -3.05
C GLN A 213 -57.28 26.93 -2.22
N LYS A 214 -56.45 27.78 -2.84
CA LYS A 214 -55.58 28.74 -2.15
C LYS A 214 -56.36 29.81 -1.38
N ILE A 215 -57.54 30.20 -1.86
CA ILE A 215 -58.41 31.18 -1.20
C ILE A 215 -59.44 30.55 -0.23
N GLY A 216 -59.32 29.24 0.03
CA GLY A 216 -60.19 28.52 0.97
C GLY A 216 -61.55 28.09 0.41
N LYS A 217 -61.84 28.35 -0.87
CA LYS A 217 -63.04 27.87 -1.58
C LYS A 217 -62.87 26.39 -1.97
N HIS A 218 -62.84 25.51 -0.97
CA HIS A 218 -62.53 24.09 -1.15
C HIS A 218 -63.62 23.30 -1.90
N HIS A 219 -64.89 23.69 -1.79
CA HIS A 219 -65.99 23.07 -2.54
C HIS A 219 -65.84 23.30 -4.05
N ASP A 220 -65.54 24.54 -4.47
CA ASP A 220 -65.31 24.89 -5.88
C ASP A 220 -64.08 24.15 -6.41
N ALA A 221 -62.98 24.11 -5.65
CA ALA A 221 -61.79 23.35 -6.03
C ALA A 221 -62.08 21.85 -6.24
N LEU A 222 -62.90 21.24 -5.38
CA LEU A 222 -63.30 19.82 -5.51
C LEU A 222 -64.17 19.56 -6.74
N ASN A 223 -64.99 20.51 -7.17
CA ASN A 223 -65.77 20.39 -8.40
C ASN A 223 -64.85 20.20 -9.61
N TYR A 224 -63.85 21.07 -9.75
CA TYR A 224 -62.87 21.00 -10.84
C TYR A 224 -61.95 19.78 -10.73
N TYR A 225 -61.44 19.45 -9.54
CA TYR A 225 -60.65 18.22 -9.35
C TYR A 225 -61.46 16.95 -9.68
N GLY A 226 -62.76 16.93 -9.32
CA GLY A 226 -63.65 15.84 -9.65
C GLY A 226 -63.87 15.68 -11.16
N HIS A 227 -63.99 16.78 -11.89
CA HIS A 227 -64.05 16.76 -13.36
C HIS A 227 -62.74 16.25 -13.97
N LEU A 228 -61.60 16.75 -13.51
CA LEU A 228 -60.27 16.28 -13.94
C LEU A 228 -60.11 14.76 -13.73
N LEU A 229 -60.59 14.22 -12.62
CA LEU A 229 -60.56 12.77 -12.34
C LEU A 229 -61.49 11.95 -13.25
N LYS A 230 -62.61 12.52 -13.69
CA LYS A 230 -63.52 11.86 -14.63
C LYS A 230 -62.93 11.80 -16.04
N GLU A 231 -62.34 12.90 -16.49
CA GLU A 231 -61.74 13.00 -17.84
C GLU A 231 -60.37 12.28 -17.92
N LEU A 232 -59.58 12.31 -16.84
CA LEU A 232 -58.23 11.75 -16.77
C LEU A 232 -58.07 10.83 -15.56
N PRO A 233 -58.68 9.62 -15.53
CA PRO A 233 -58.65 8.74 -14.36
C PRO A 233 -57.24 8.44 -13.83
N GLN A 234 -56.24 8.36 -14.73
CA GLN A 234 -54.85 8.11 -14.35
C GLN A 234 -54.23 9.21 -13.46
N ILE A 235 -54.73 10.45 -13.51
CA ILE A 235 -54.19 11.54 -12.67
C ILE A 235 -54.44 11.26 -11.17
N GLY A 236 -55.45 10.46 -10.86
CA GLY A 236 -55.73 9.98 -9.51
C GLY A 236 -54.62 9.10 -8.92
N GLN A 237 -53.70 8.57 -9.73
CA GLN A 237 -52.54 7.81 -9.27
C GLN A 237 -51.32 8.72 -8.98
N VAL A 238 -51.33 9.98 -9.43
CA VAL A 238 -50.22 10.91 -9.29
C VAL A 238 -50.20 11.50 -7.87
N LEU A 239 -49.11 11.28 -7.13
CA LEU A 239 -48.99 11.67 -5.72
C LEU A 239 -49.25 13.16 -5.46
N ALA A 240 -48.74 14.05 -6.33
CA ALA A 240 -48.92 15.49 -6.21
C ALA A 240 -50.40 15.88 -6.32
N PHE A 241 -51.11 15.32 -7.29
CA PHE A 241 -52.54 15.55 -7.49
C PHE A 241 -53.38 14.98 -6.33
N ARG A 242 -53.08 13.76 -5.87
CA ARG A 242 -53.74 13.15 -4.70
C ARG A 242 -53.67 14.04 -3.46
N LYS A 243 -52.49 14.64 -3.20
CA LYS A 243 -52.32 15.57 -2.06
C LYS A 243 -53.21 16.81 -2.18
N LYS A 244 -53.38 17.37 -3.38
CA LYS A 244 -54.27 18.51 -3.63
C LYS A 244 -55.72 18.15 -3.33
N VAL A 245 -56.20 17.01 -3.83
CA VAL A 245 -57.58 16.54 -3.60
C VAL A 245 -57.84 16.29 -2.11
N LEU A 246 -56.99 15.50 -1.45
CA LEU A 246 -57.11 15.20 -0.01
C LEU A 246 -57.12 16.46 0.87
N LYS A 247 -56.34 17.48 0.51
CA LYS A 247 -56.32 18.76 1.22
C LYS A 247 -57.68 19.45 1.14
N SER A 248 -58.29 19.53 -0.04
CA SER A 248 -59.62 20.13 -0.17
C SER A 248 -60.72 19.26 0.46
N GLU A 249 -60.64 17.93 0.37
CA GLU A 249 -61.63 17.03 1.00
C GLU A 249 -61.65 17.19 2.52
N LYS A 250 -60.46 17.22 3.15
CA LYS A 250 -60.33 17.44 4.58
C LYS A 250 -60.89 18.81 5.00
N SER A 251 -60.54 19.87 4.28
CA SER A 251 -61.03 21.23 4.61
C SER A 251 -62.51 21.44 4.30
N ALA A 252 -63.08 20.71 3.35
CA ALA A 252 -64.52 20.74 3.04
C ALA A 252 -65.37 19.79 3.90
N GLY A 253 -64.74 18.95 4.76
CA GLY A 253 -65.45 18.00 5.61
C GLY A 253 -66.12 16.85 4.85
N LYS A 254 -65.58 16.46 3.68
CA LYS A 254 -66.15 15.42 2.82
C LYS A 254 -65.79 14.02 3.35
N GLY A 255 -66.80 13.15 3.56
CA GLY A 255 -66.61 11.79 4.10
C GLY A 255 -66.07 10.77 3.10
N ASP A 256 -66.46 10.87 1.82
CA ASP A 256 -66.01 9.97 0.75
C ASP A 256 -64.98 10.66 -0.17
N SER A 257 -63.87 9.98 -0.43
CA SER A 257 -62.81 10.51 -1.30
C SER A 257 -63.14 10.31 -2.79
N LEU A 258 -62.87 11.33 -3.60
CA LEU A 258 -62.90 11.31 -5.05
C LEU A 258 -61.78 10.47 -5.66
N LEU A 259 -60.73 10.16 -4.89
CA LEU A 259 -59.53 9.50 -5.41
C LEU A 259 -59.73 7.98 -5.58
N PRO A 260 -59.27 7.39 -6.70
CA PRO A 260 -59.27 5.94 -6.86
C PRO A 260 -58.28 5.26 -5.88
N VAL A 261 -58.47 3.96 -5.66
CA VAL A 261 -57.54 3.11 -4.89
C VAL A 261 -56.18 3.10 -5.61
N SER A 262 -55.07 3.28 -4.87
CA SER A 262 -53.77 3.46 -5.51
C SER A 262 -53.15 2.16 -6.04
N ASP A 263 -52.58 2.18 -7.25
CA ASP A 263 -52.02 0.99 -7.93
C ASP A 263 -50.63 0.55 -7.43
N ALA A 264 -50.01 1.30 -6.51
CA ALA A 264 -48.66 1.05 -5.99
C ALA A 264 -48.60 -0.17 -5.03
N ARG A 265 -48.85 -1.39 -5.55
CA ARG A 265 -48.92 -2.66 -4.80
C ARG A 265 -47.69 -2.97 -3.93
N TRP A 266 -46.50 -2.47 -4.27
CA TRP A 266 -45.26 -2.83 -3.57
C TRP A 266 -44.91 -1.92 -2.38
N TRP A 267 -45.26 -0.62 -2.42
CA TRP A 267 -45.07 0.29 -1.29
C TRP A 267 -46.05 0.02 -0.14
N HIS A 268 -47.19 -0.62 -0.43
CA HIS A 268 -48.18 -1.05 0.57
C HIS A 268 -47.65 -2.12 1.54
N MET A 269 -46.55 -2.80 1.20
CA MET A 269 -45.85 -3.71 2.13
C MET A 269 -45.10 -2.96 3.25
N PHE A 270 -44.80 -1.68 3.01
CA PHE A 270 -44.00 -0.83 3.89
C PHE A 270 -44.80 0.27 4.60
N SER A 271 -46.11 0.36 4.32
CA SER A 271 -47.04 1.34 4.92
C SER A 271 -47.86 0.70 6.05
N GLY A 272 -47.94 1.40 7.19
CA GLY A 272 -48.52 0.90 8.44
C GLY A 272 -50.02 0.57 8.35
N LYS A 273 -50.36 -0.64 8.84
CA LYS A 273 -51.71 -1.22 9.04
C LYS A 273 -52.57 -1.41 7.77
N HIS A 274 -52.42 -2.59 7.16
CA HIS A 274 -53.37 -3.12 6.17
C HIS A 274 -54.01 -4.39 6.76
N PRO A 275 -55.33 -4.65 6.60
CA PRO A 275 -55.94 -5.90 7.05
C PRO A 275 -55.46 -7.04 6.14
N GLY A 276 -54.87 -8.11 6.71
CA GLY A 276 -54.55 -9.35 5.99
C GLY A 276 -53.07 -9.70 5.80
N ILE A 277 -52.11 -8.85 6.20
CA ILE A 277 -50.67 -9.18 6.16
C ILE A 277 -50.13 -9.18 7.60
N SER A 278 -49.64 -10.33 8.07
CA SER A 278 -49.06 -10.46 9.41
C SER A 278 -47.71 -9.74 9.52
N ASP A 279 -47.37 -9.26 10.72
CA ASP A 279 -46.11 -8.55 10.96
C ASP A 279 -44.87 -9.41 10.62
N GLY A 280 -44.99 -10.74 10.70
CA GLY A 280 -43.91 -11.67 10.33
C GLY A 280 -43.51 -11.60 8.85
N TYR A 281 -44.46 -11.41 7.93
CA TYR A 281 -44.15 -11.32 6.50
C TYR A 281 -43.40 -10.02 6.15
N ARG A 282 -43.70 -8.93 6.88
CA ARG A 282 -43.02 -7.64 6.72
C ARG A 282 -41.55 -7.72 7.15
N ILE A 283 -41.29 -8.34 8.31
CA ILE A 283 -39.93 -8.56 8.80
C ILE A 283 -39.12 -9.36 7.78
N LEU A 284 -39.74 -10.37 7.16
CA LEU A 284 -39.10 -11.22 6.16
C LEU A 284 -38.76 -10.46 4.87
N ALA A 285 -39.65 -9.58 4.41
CA ALA A 285 -39.40 -8.72 3.25
C ALA A 285 -38.28 -7.69 3.51
N PHE A 286 -38.27 -7.06 4.69
CA PHE A 286 -37.18 -6.17 5.09
C PHE A 286 -35.84 -6.90 5.20
N ALA A 287 -35.84 -8.09 5.79
CA ALA A 287 -34.66 -8.94 5.88
C ALA A 287 -34.13 -9.31 4.49
N ALA A 288 -35.00 -9.65 3.54
CA ALA A 288 -34.60 -9.97 2.17
C ALA A 288 -33.92 -8.78 1.45
N VAL A 289 -34.49 -7.58 1.56
CA VAL A 289 -33.90 -6.37 0.97
C VAL A 289 -32.56 -6.02 1.63
N ALA A 290 -32.48 -6.12 2.96
CA ALA A 290 -31.23 -5.90 3.69
C ALA A 290 -30.14 -6.91 3.26
N MET A 291 -30.49 -8.18 3.12
CA MET A 291 -29.58 -9.22 2.62
C MET A 291 -29.08 -8.94 1.21
N ILE A 292 -29.93 -8.46 0.31
CA ILE A 292 -29.52 -8.07 -1.06
C ILE A 292 -28.54 -6.90 -1.02
N LEU A 293 -28.81 -5.87 -0.23
CA LEU A 293 -27.92 -4.71 -0.09
C LEU A 293 -26.57 -5.11 0.52
N ILE A 294 -26.58 -5.98 1.53
CA ILE A 294 -25.36 -6.57 2.10
C ILE A 294 -24.59 -7.34 1.02
N ALA A 295 -25.26 -8.18 0.23
CA ALA A 295 -24.62 -8.94 -0.85
C ALA A 295 -23.98 -8.04 -1.91
N ILE A 296 -24.66 -6.96 -2.33
CA ILE A 296 -24.11 -5.96 -3.25
C ILE A 296 -22.89 -5.26 -2.62
N GLY A 297 -22.98 -4.87 -1.35
CA GLY A 297 -21.86 -4.29 -0.62
C GLY A 297 -20.66 -5.22 -0.52
N MET A 298 -20.90 -6.51 -0.25
CA MET A 298 -19.87 -7.55 -0.21
C MET A 298 -19.22 -7.77 -1.58
N LEU A 299 -20.01 -7.80 -2.66
CA LEU A 299 -19.50 -7.89 -4.03
C LEU A 299 -18.62 -6.69 -4.39
N GLY A 300 -19.08 -5.47 -4.08
CA GLY A 300 -18.32 -4.24 -4.30
C GLY A 300 -17.00 -4.21 -3.51
N ARG A 301 -17.05 -4.57 -2.22
CA ARG A 301 -15.84 -4.67 -1.37
C ARG A 301 -14.87 -5.73 -1.89
N ASN A 302 -15.39 -6.88 -2.34
CA ASN A 302 -14.57 -7.96 -2.89
C ASN A 302 -13.84 -7.55 -4.17
N GLU A 303 -14.53 -6.87 -5.09
CA GLU A 303 -13.91 -6.33 -6.31
C GLU A 303 -12.90 -5.22 -6.01
N TYR A 304 -13.19 -4.38 -5.01
CA TYR A 304 -12.23 -3.37 -4.54
C TYR A 304 -10.94 -4.02 -4.03
N LEU A 305 -11.04 -5.02 -3.15
CA LEU A 305 -9.89 -5.75 -2.61
C LEU A 305 -9.09 -6.46 -3.71
N ARG A 306 -9.77 -7.05 -4.70
CA ARG A 306 -9.12 -7.69 -5.85
C ARG A 306 -8.26 -6.72 -6.64
N ARG A 307 -8.61 -5.43 -6.69
CA ARG A 307 -7.86 -4.40 -7.44
C ARG A 307 -6.80 -3.67 -6.62
N HIS A 308 -6.82 -3.79 -5.30
CA HIS A 308 -5.97 -3.04 -4.38
C HIS A 308 -5.34 -3.97 -3.34
N ARG A 309 -4.50 -4.90 -3.80
CA ARG A 309 -3.70 -5.76 -2.93
C ARG A 309 -2.42 -5.05 -2.55
N SER A 310 -2.23 -4.91 -1.24
CA SER A 310 -0.99 -4.36 -0.70
C SER A 310 0.17 -5.34 -0.91
N VAL A 311 1.19 -4.87 -1.62
CA VAL A 311 2.43 -5.58 -1.91
C VAL A 311 3.56 -4.73 -1.37
N TYR A 312 4.48 -5.35 -0.65
CA TYR A 312 5.73 -4.73 -0.25
C TYR A 312 6.84 -5.19 -1.18
N VAL A 313 7.53 -4.24 -1.79
CA VAL A 313 8.79 -4.50 -2.48
C VAL A 313 9.90 -4.24 -1.48
N VAL A 314 10.70 -5.26 -1.21
CA VAL A 314 11.73 -5.27 -0.17
C VAL A 314 13.11 -5.38 -0.79
N ASN A 315 14.03 -4.56 -0.29
CA ASN A 315 15.43 -4.50 -0.65
C ASN A 315 16.28 -4.92 0.55
N GLY A 316 17.05 -6.01 0.41
CA GLY A 316 18.02 -6.45 1.41
C GLY A 316 19.43 -5.91 1.19
N PHE A 317 19.68 -5.19 0.09
CA PHE A 317 21.00 -4.67 -0.25
C PHE A 317 21.24 -3.30 0.39
N PRO A 318 22.49 -2.94 0.72
CA PRO A 318 22.82 -1.67 1.37
C PRO A 318 22.66 -0.42 0.48
N ARG A 319 22.29 -0.60 -0.79
CA ARG A 319 22.12 0.48 -1.78
C ARG A 319 20.69 0.51 -2.30
N ALA A 320 20.21 1.70 -2.64
CA ALA A 320 18.92 1.89 -3.27
C ALA A 320 18.84 1.18 -4.63
N ILE A 321 17.70 0.56 -4.94
CA ILE A 321 17.47 -0.16 -6.20
C ILE A 321 16.28 0.43 -6.94
N GLU A 322 16.42 0.66 -8.24
CA GLU A 322 15.32 1.09 -9.11
C GLU A 322 14.48 -0.11 -9.54
N VAL A 323 13.18 -0.03 -9.30
CA VAL A 323 12.18 -1.05 -9.64
C VAL A 323 11.07 -0.42 -10.47
N GLN A 324 10.58 -1.15 -11.47
CA GLN A 324 9.43 -0.77 -12.28
C GLN A 324 8.50 -1.97 -12.43
N ILE A 325 7.22 -1.80 -12.10
CA ILE A 325 6.21 -2.86 -12.18
C ILE A 325 5.23 -2.54 -13.30
N ASP A 326 4.99 -3.51 -14.20
CA ASP A 326 4.06 -3.45 -15.33
C ASP A 326 4.23 -2.21 -16.24
N GLY A 327 5.46 -1.71 -16.39
CA GLY A 327 5.75 -0.50 -17.16
C GLY A 327 5.27 0.81 -16.50
N GLY A 328 4.90 0.77 -15.22
CA GLY A 328 4.51 1.92 -14.42
C GLY A 328 5.66 2.88 -14.09
N LYS A 329 5.47 3.73 -13.08
CA LYS A 329 6.51 4.67 -12.63
C LYS A 329 7.69 3.91 -12.02
N VAL A 330 8.92 4.30 -12.37
CA VAL A 330 10.14 3.80 -11.70
C VAL A 330 10.15 4.29 -10.25
N MET A 331 10.38 3.37 -9.32
CA MET A 331 10.47 3.62 -7.90
C MET A 331 11.83 3.20 -7.37
N THR A 332 12.43 4.04 -6.53
CA THR A 332 13.70 3.76 -5.86
C THR A 332 13.40 3.15 -4.49
N VAL A 333 13.95 1.97 -4.21
CA VAL A 333 13.69 1.19 -2.99
C VAL A 333 14.99 1.08 -2.18
N GLU A 334 15.07 1.78 -1.04
CA GLU A 334 16.23 1.73 -0.14
C GLU A 334 16.15 0.61 0.90
N GLY A 335 14.96 0.25 1.35
CA GLY A 335 14.75 -0.89 2.25
C GLY A 335 13.42 -1.57 1.99
N ARG A 336 12.34 -0.80 1.95
CA ARG A 336 11.04 -1.29 1.49
C ARG A 336 10.18 -0.19 0.90
N SER A 337 9.26 -0.56 0.04
CA SER A 337 8.19 0.32 -0.42
C SER A 337 6.88 -0.45 -0.53
N LYS A 338 5.79 0.18 -0.10
CA LYS A 338 4.44 -0.36 -0.23
C LYS A 338 3.80 0.15 -1.51
N LEU A 339 3.10 -0.73 -2.21
CA LEU A 339 2.23 -0.36 -3.33
C LEU A 339 0.97 -1.22 -3.35
N ASP A 340 -0.05 -0.77 -4.09
CA ASP A 340 -1.27 -1.54 -4.32
C ASP A 340 -1.31 -2.04 -5.76
N LEU A 341 -1.45 -3.35 -5.94
CA LEU A 341 -1.56 -4.02 -7.25
C LEU A 341 -2.89 -4.78 -7.36
N PRO A 342 -3.47 -4.91 -8.56
CA PRO A 342 -4.57 -5.84 -8.77
C PRO A 342 -4.07 -7.28 -8.68
N GLU A 343 -4.94 -8.23 -8.33
CA GLU A 343 -4.62 -9.65 -8.44
C GLU A 343 -4.34 -10.04 -9.89
N GLY A 344 -3.30 -10.84 -10.11
CA GLY A 344 -2.83 -11.23 -11.44
C GLY A 344 -1.33 -11.51 -11.47
N LYS A 345 -0.82 -11.67 -12.70
CA LYS A 345 0.62 -11.76 -12.98
C LYS A 345 1.15 -10.36 -13.26
N HIS A 346 2.31 -10.04 -12.69
CA HIS A 346 3.00 -8.77 -12.86
C HIS A 346 4.44 -9.00 -13.28
N GLN A 347 4.93 -8.13 -14.14
CA GLN A 347 6.35 -8.08 -14.52
C GLN A 347 7.06 -7.00 -13.73
N VAL A 348 8.14 -7.39 -13.07
CA VAL A 348 8.97 -6.51 -12.26
C VAL A 348 10.33 -6.36 -12.94
N ARG A 349 10.60 -5.16 -13.46
CA ARG A 349 11.93 -4.79 -13.95
C ARG A 349 12.75 -4.21 -12.80
N ILE A 350 13.94 -4.75 -12.61
CA ILE A 350 14.88 -4.37 -11.57
C ILE A 350 16.14 -3.86 -12.26
N LYS A 351 16.57 -2.65 -11.90
CA LYS A 351 17.82 -2.07 -12.37
C LYS A 351 18.77 -1.91 -11.18
N LEU A 352 19.85 -2.68 -11.23
CA LEU A 352 20.90 -2.69 -10.22
C LEU A 352 22.22 -2.24 -10.86
N ALA A 353 22.65 -1.01 -10.57
CA ALA A 353 23.74 -0.37 -11.29
C ALA A 353 23.51 -0.42 -12.82
N GLU A 354 24.44 -1.00 -13.59
CA GLU A 354 24.33 -1.12 -15.05
C GLU A 354 23.61 -2.39 -15.53
N LYS A 355 23.21 -3.29 -14.62
CA LYS A 355 22.53 -4.54 -14.97
C LYS A 355 21.02 -4.42 -14.77
N GLU A 356 20.27 -4.69 -15.84
CA GLU A 356 18.81 -4.80 -15.82
C GLU A 356 18.36 -6.26 -15.87
N SER A 357 17.25 -6.56 -15.19
CA SER A 357 16.61 -7.87 -15.21
C SER A 357 15.10 -7.75 -15.05
N THR A 358 14.38 -8.75 -15.55
CA THR A 358 12.93 -8.86 -15.38
C THR A 358 12.59 -10.13 -14.61
N GLU A 359 11.76 -10.02 -13.58
CA GLU A 359 11.22 -11.13 -12.81
C GLU A 359 9.67 -11.09 -12.86
N GLU A 360 9.03 -12.25 -12.69
CA GLU A 360 7.56 -12.36 -12.67
C GLU A 360 7.08 -12.63 -11.24
N MET A 361 6.01 -11.95 -10.84
CA MET A 361 5.30 -12.20 -9.58
C MET A 361 3.82 -12.44 -9.85
N SER A 362 3.19 -13.32 -9.06
CA SER A 362 1.76 -13.60 -9.16
C SER A 362 1.08 -13.35 -7.83
N ILE A 363 -0.02 -12.61 -7.86
CA ILE A 363 -0.87 -12.30 -6.70
C ILE A 363 -2.22 -12.95 -6.91
N SER A 364 -2.61 -13.85 -6.01
CA SER A 364 -3.93 -14.48 -6.05
C SER A 364 -4.38 -14.87 -4.65
N THR A 365 -5.69 -14.80 -4.41
CA THR A 365 -6.33 -15.33 -3.19
C THR A 365 -7.63 -16.04 -3.53
N GLY A 366 -8.07 -16.93 -2.63
CA GLY A 366 -9.40 -17.49 -2.70
C GLY A 366 -10.49 -16.41 -2.58
N TYR A 367 -11.65 -16.65 -3.20
CA TYR A 367 -12.74 -15.66 -3.21
C TYR A 367 -13.19 -15.24 -1.80
N PHE A 368 -13.29 -16.19 -0.88
CA PHE A 368 -13.73 -15.94 0.49
C PHE A 368 -12.59 -15.44 1.40
N GLU A 369 -11.35 -15.82 1.15
CA GLU A 369 -10.18 -15.42 1.96
C GLU A 369 -10.01 -13.89 2.03
N ARG A 370 -10.49 -13.16 1.02
CA ARG A 370 -10.45 -11.69 0.98
C ARG A 370 -11.14 -11.03 2.17
N TRP A 371 -12.07 -11.71 2.85
CA TRP A 371 -12.92 -11.09 3.87
C TRP A 371 -12.43 -11.27 5.30
N TRP A 372 -11.68 -12.34 5.56
CA TRP A 372 -11.34 -12.77 6.93
C TRP A 372 -9.90 -12.47 7.29
N ASN A 373 -9.04 -12.28 6.29
CA ASN A 373 -7.60 -12.21 6.45
C ASN A 373 -7.03 -10.87 6.00
N THR A 374 -5.85 -10.53 6.54
CA THR A 374 -5.03 -9.41 6.08
C THR A 374 -3.79 -9.94 5.36
N PRO A 375 -3.93 -10.44 4.12
CA PRO A 375 -2.82 -11.06 3.43
C PRO A 375 -1.74 -10.03 3.08
N LEU A 376 -0.49 -10.47 3.16
CA LEU A 376 0.68 -9.70 2.79
C LEU A 376 1.44 -10.44 1.70
N TRP A 377 1.72 -9.75 0.59
CA TRP A 377 2.71 -10.19 -0.39
C TRP A 377 3.97 -9.36 -0.24
N VAL A 378 5.10 -10.06 -0.25
CA VAL A 378 6.40 -9.43 -0.21
C VAL A 378 7.18 -9.87 -1.44
N PHE A 379 7.46 -8.94 -2.34
CA PHE A 379 8.39 -9.13 -3.44
C PHE A 379 9.80 -8.81 -2.95
N ASN A 380 10.64 -9.83 -2.87
CA ASN A 380 12.00 -9.74 -2.37
C ASN A 380 12.97 -9.52 -3.54
N ILE A 381 13.48 -8.29 -3.69
CA ILE A 381 14.35 -7.93 -4.83
C ILE A 381 15.54 -8.88 -4.87
N ARG A 382 15.67 -9.64 -5.96
CA ARG A 382 16.74 -10.62 -6.16
C ARG A 382 16.90 -11.63 -5.02
N ARG A 383 15.86 -11.85 -4.20
CA ARG A 383 15.90 -12.73 -3.02
C ARG A 383 16.93 -12.26 -1.96
N GLY A 384 17.28 -10.97 -1.96
CA GLY A 384 18.37 -10.42 -1.18
C GLY A 384 18.06 -10.12 0.28
N ALA A 385 16.77 -9.99 0.65
CA ALA A 385 16.36 -9.75 2.03
C ALA A 385 16.03 -11.04 2.77
N ILE A 386 16.30 -11.06 4.07
CA ILE A 386 15.80 -12.06 5.01
C ILE A 386 14.55 -11.49 5.66
N LEU A 387 13.42 -12.18 5.52
CA LEU A 387 12.19 -11.80 6.18
C LEU A 387 12.09 -12.53 7.51
N GLU A 388 11.92 -11.79 8.60
CA GLU A 388 11.65 -12.36 9.92
C GLU A 388 10.12 -12.37 10.15
N GLU A 389 9.56 -13.56 10.33
CA GLU A 389 8.19 -13.79 10.77
C GLU A 389 8.19 -14.08 12.27
N LYS A 390 7.85 -13.06 13.06
CA LYS A 390 7.86 -13.13 14.52
C LYS A 390 6.45 -13.36 15.08
N HIS A 391 6.30 -14.46 15.81
CA HIS A 391 5.06 -14.85 16.48
C HIS A 391 5.07 -14.27 17.90
N LEU A 392 4.44 -13.12 18.04
CA LEU A 392 4.37 -12.38 19.30
C LEU A 392 3.25 -12.94 20.18
N ILE A 393 3.60 -13.30 21.41
CA ILE A 393 2.64 -13.77 22.42
C ILE A 393 2.52 -12.70 23.51
N TYR A 394 1.37 -12.03 23.55
CA TYR A 394 1.05 -11.09 24.62
C TYR A 394 0.36 -11.84 25.75
N THR A 395 1.05 -12.00 26.87
CA THR A 395 0.57 -12.67 28.08
C THR A 395 1.12 -12.01 29.33
N SER A 396 0.50 -12.27 30.49
CA SER A 396 0.95 -11.77 31.79
C SER A 396 2.23 -12.46 32.28
N LYS A 397 2.61 -13.59 31.66
CA LYS A 397 3.89 -14.28 31.89
C LYS A 397 4.90 -13.87 30.82
N ASN A 398 6.19 -13.87 31.15
CA ASN A 398 7.23 -13.60 30.17
C ASN A 398 7.46 -14.84 29.30
N THR A 399 6.65 -15.01 28.25
CA THR A 399 6.80 -16.07 27.26
C THR A 399 7.63 -15.54 26.09
N PRO A 400 8.77 -16.17 25.73
CA PRO A 400 9.58 -15.72 24.61
C PRO A 400 8.81 -15.84 23.29
N SER A 401 9.00 -14.86 22.41
CA SER A 401 8.48 -14.88 21.04
C SER A 401 9.28 -15.82 20.16
N GLU A 402 8.60 -16.58 19.31
CA GLU A 402 9.23 -17.43 18.29
C GLU A 402 9.47 -16.63 17.00
N SER A 403 10.60 -16.86 16.33
CA SER A 403 10.97 -16.16 15.08
C SER A 403 11.29 -17.19 14.00
N LEU A 404 10.63 -17.08 12.87
CA LEU A 404 10.86 -17.89 11.68
C LEU A 404 11.47 -17.02 10.59
N TYR A 405 12.58 -17.45 9.98
CA TYR A 405 13.22 -16.70 8.91
C TYR A 405 12.83 -17.27 7.54
N ARG A 406 12.39 -16.41 6.62
CA ARG A 406 12.16 -16.77 5.21
C ARG A 406 13.24 -16.17 4.34
N VAL A 407 13.92 -17.04 3.59
CA VAL A 407 15.09 -16.69 2.77
C VAL A 407 14.93 -17.28 1.37
N GLY A 408 15.50 -16.63 0.36
CA GLY A 408 15.53 -17.18 -1.01
C GLY A 408 14.21 -17.10 -1.78
N GLU A 409 13.10 -16.75 -1.13
CA GLU A 409 11.80 -16.58 -1.77
C GLU A 409 11.76 -15.28 -2.59
N LEU A 410 11.40 -15.37 -3.87
CA LEU A 410 11.18 -14.19 -4.71
C LEU A 410 9.90 -13.45 -4.31
N VAL A 411 8.85 -14.22 -4.02
CA VAL A 411 7.55 -13.71 -3.55
C VAL A 411 7.14 -14.52 -2.33
N SER A 412 7.08 -13.87 -1.18
CA SER A 412 6.55 -14.45 0.05
C SER A 412 5.08 -14.08 0.21
N TYR A 413 4.25 -15.08 0.53
CA TYR A 413 2.85 -14.90 0.86
C TYR A 413 2.63 -15.23 2.34
N PHE A 414 2.04 -14.27 3.06
CA PHE A 414 1.60 -14.43 4.43
C PHE A 414 0.07 -14.30 4.46
N PRO A 415 -0.67 -15.34 4.87
CA PRO A 415 -2.13 -15.29 4.87
C PRO A 415 -2.69 -14.21 5.78
N HIS A 416 -2.05 -13.93 6.92
CA HIS A 416 -2.47 -12.91 7.87
C HIS A 416 -1.26 -12.29 8.55
N VAL A 417 -1.22 -10.97 8.64
CA VAL A 417 -0.15 -10.23 9.32
C VAL A 417 -0.74 -9.05 10.08
N ASP A 418 -0.50 -8.99 11.39
CA ASP A 418 -0.98 -7.88 12.23
C ASP A 418 -0.09 -6.64 12.10
N TYR A 419 1.22 -6.83 12.01
CA TYR A 419 2.21 -5.76 11.98
C TYR A 419 3.17 -5.93 10.78
N PRO A 420 2.74 -5.57 9.55
CA PRO A 420 3.57 -5.70 8.36
C PRO A 420 4.59 -4.56 8.29
N PHE A 421 5.83 -4.86 8.67
CA PHE A 421 6.96 -3.93 8.64
C PHE A 421 6.74 -2.66 9.48
N ILE A 422 5.96 -2.75 10.55
CA ILE A 422 5.75 -1.68 11.52
C ILE A 422 6.08 -2.22 12.89
N GLU A 423 6.65 -1.37 13.75
CA GLU A 423 7.02 -1.78 15.09
C GLU A 423 5.78 -2.25 15.87
N ALA A 424 5.84 -3.47 16.39
CA ALA A 424 4.77 -4.01 17.20
C ALA A 424 4.76 -3.32 18.57
N PRO A 425 3.58 -3.02 19.14
CA PRO A 425 3.49 -2.35 20.44
C PRO A 425 4.09 -3.24 21.54
N ALA A 426 4.79 -2.64 22.51
CA ALA A 426 5.39 -3.39 23.61
C ALA A 426 4.35 -4.06 24.53
N SER A 427 3.13 -3.53 24.59
CA SER A 427 2.01 -4.09 25.35
C SER A 427 0.68 -3.78 24.67
N ILE A 428 -0.35 -4.60 24.94
CA ILE A 428 -1.70 -4.42 24.43
C ILE A 428 -2.72 -4.53 25.57
N THR A 429 -3.83 -3.81 25.46
CA THR A 429 -4.95 -3.91 26.41
C THR A 429 -5.98 -4.93 25.91
N THR A 430 -6.40 -5.85 26.76
CA THR A 430 -7.33 -6.93 26.40
C THR A 430 -8.52 -6.97 27.37
N GLU A 431 -9.72 -7.25 26.86
CA GLU A 431 -10.93 -7.38 27.70
C GLU A 431 -10.98 -8.74 28.44
N SER A 432 -10.27 -9.75 27.93
CA SER A 432 -10.12 -11.08 28.52
C SER A 432 -8.69 -11.32 29.00
N HIS A 433 -8.52 -12.11 30.07
CA HIS A 433 -7.21 -12.59 30.56
C HIS A 433 -6.57 -13.68 29.67
N SER A 434 -6.89 -13.72 28.38
CA SER A 434 -6.41 -14.75 27.45
C SER A 434 -5.14 -14.31 26.72
N ASP A 435 -4.25 -15.26 26.49
CA ASP A 435 -3.05 -15.06 25.66
C ASP A 435 -3.45 -14.67 24.23
N ILE A 436 -2.86 -13.58 23.71
CA ILE A 436 -3.10 -13.11 22.35
C ILE A 436 -1.86 -13.35 21.50
N LYS A 437 -2.04 -14.02 20.36
CA LYS A 437 -0.99 -14.22 19.36
C LYS A 437 -1.12 -13.19 18.24
N LYS A 438 0.01 -12.62 17.83
CA LYS A 438 0.10 -11.65 16.73
C LYS A 438 1.30 -11.98 15.83
N ILE A 439 1.19 -11.67 14.55
CA ILE A 439 2.25 -11.90 13.57
C ILE A 439 2.86 -10.55 13.16
N HIS A 440 4.16 -10.42 13.36
CA HIS A 440 4.96 -9.28 12.90
C HIS A 440 5.91 -9.75 11.80
N ILE A 441 5.92 -9.03 10.68
CA ILE A 441 6.86 -9.29 9.57
C ILE A 441 7.85 -8.14 9.50
N SER A 442 9.14 -8.45 9.53
CA SER A 442 10.22 -7.48 9.46
C SER A 442 11.26 -7.89 8.41
N ILE A 443 12.16 -6.96 8.06
CA ILE A 443 13.42 -7.33 7.40
C ILE A 443 14.41 -7.54 8.54
N ALA A 444 15.05 -8.70 8.59
CA ALA A 444 16.01 -9.01 9.65
C ALA A 444 17.12 -7.94 9.65
N PRO A 445 17.33 -7.20 10.75
CA PRO A 445 18.38 -6.18 10.83
C PRO A 445 19.79 -6.78 10.97
N GLU A 446 19.89 -8.05 11.34
CA GLU A 446 21.14 -8.75 11.56
C GLU A 446 21.86 -9.10 10.25
N LYS A 447 23.19 -9.24 10.33
CA LYS A 447 23.97 -9.76 9.19
C LYS A 447 23.63 -11.24 8.96
N PRO A 448 23.74 -11.75 7.73
CA PRO A 448 23.52 -13.17 7.44
C PRO A 448 24.29 -14.12 8.35
N SER A 449 25.55 -13.80 8.70
CA SER A 449 26.37 -14.61 9.61
C SER A 449 25.76 -14.71 11.01
N GLN A 450 25.18 -13.63 11.53
CA GLN A 450 24.54 -13.60 12.85
C GLN A 450 23.24 -14.43 12.87
N ILE A 451 22.49 -14.42 11.76
CA ILE A 451 21.26 -15.18 11.61
C ILE A 451 21.58 -16.68 11.53
N VAL A 452 22.56 -17.05 10.70
CA VAL A 452 23.06 -18.43 10.62
C VAL A 452 23.58 -18.90 11.97
N PHE A 453 24.33 -18.06 12.70
CA PHE A 453 24.78 -18.37 14.05
C PHE A 453 23.61 -18.59 15.02
N ALA A 454 22.59 -17.73 15.00
CA ALA A 454 21.41 -17.88 15.87
C ALA A 454 20.64 -19.17 15.57
N LEU A 455 20.44 -19.50 14.29
CA LEU A 455 19.82 -20.76 13.86
C LEU A 455 20.64 -21.98 14.31
N GLN A 456 21.97 -21.89 14.22
CA GLN A 456 22.89 -22.91 14.72
C GLN A 456 22.75 -23.11 16.24
N GLN A 457 22.65 -22.03 17.03
CA GLN A 457 22.43 -22.12 18.49
C GLN A 457 21.07 -22.74 18.85
N ASN A 458 20.05 -22.49 18.03
CA ASN A 458 18.71 -23.06 18.20
C ASN A 458 18.56 -24.48 17.63
N ASN A 459 19.66 -25.10 17.17
CA ASN A 459 19.68 -26.43 16.55
C ASN A 459 18.86 -26.54 15.24
N GLN A 460 18.63 -25.41 14.55
CA GLN A 460 17.94 -25.31 13.26
C GLN A 460 18.96 -25.39 12.11
N MET A 461 19.65 -26.54 12.00
CA MET A 461 20.81 -26.68 11.11
C MET A 461 20.47 -26.59 9.63
N GLU A 462 19.32 -27.12 9.19
CA GLU A 462 18.91 -27.08 7.79
C GLU A 462 18.57 -25.66 7.33
N ASP A 463 17.77 -24.94 8.13
CA ASP A 463 17.45 -23.52 7.88
C ASP A 463 18.75 -22.69 7.79
N ALA A 464 19.71 -22.94 8.70
CA ALA A 464 20.99 -22.26 8.71
C ALA A 464 21.80 -22.50 7.42
N LEU A 465 21.80 -23.74 6.91
CA LEU A 465 22.40 -24.07 5.62
C LEU A 465 21.70 -23.33 4.47
N GLU A 466 20.38 -23.39 4.38
CA GLU A 466 19.64 -22.71 3.31
C GLU A 466 19.90 -21.20 3.27
N VAL A 467 19.92 -20.55 4.44
CA VAL A 467 20.27 -19.13 4.56
C VAL A 467 21.69 -18.91 4.06
N ALA A 468 22.67 -19.62 4.61
CA ALA A 468 24.08 -19.44 4.25
C ALA A 468 24.31 -19.60 2.74
N GLU A 469 23.81 -20.68 2.14
CA GLU A 469 24.02 -20.97 0.72
C GLU A 469 23.37 -19.93 -0.19
N THR A 470 22.22 -19.37 0.21
CA THR A 470 21.57 -18.30 -0.53
C THR A 470 22.47 -17.07 -0.62
N PHE A 471 23.05 -16.63 0.51
CA PHE A 471 23.93 -15.48 0.56
C PHE A 471 25.28 -15.73 -0.13
N LEU A 472 25.84 -16.92 0.03
CA LEU A 472 27.07 -17.32 -0.68
C LEU A 472 26.89 -17.36 -2.21
N ARG A 473 25.72 -17.79 -2.71
CA ARG A 473 25.39 -17.74 -4.15
C ARG A 473 25.27 -16.30 -4.67
N MET A 474 24.81 -15.36 -3.85
CA MET A 474 24.73 -13.94 -4.21
C MET A 474 26.09 -13.22 -4.20
N SER A 475 27.19 -13.94 -3.93
CA SER A 475 28.56 -13.40 -3.84
C SER A 475 28.73 -12.36 -2.72
N GLU A 476 27.86 -12.40 -1.70
CA GLU A 476 28.07 -11.69 -0.44
C GLU A 476 28.99 -12.52 0.47
N PHE A 477 30.20 -12.81 -0.02
CA PHE A 477 31.18 -13.56 0.74
C PHE A 477 31.54 -12.78 2.01
N SER A 478 31.30 -13.39 3.16
CA SER A 478 31.87 -12.95 4.43
C SER A 478 32.55 -14.14 5.09
N THR A 479 33.75 -13.90 5.62
CA THR A 479 34.56 -14.93 6.26
C THR A 479 33.80 -15.58 7.42
N GLU A 480 33.01 -14.78 8.16
CA GLU A 480 32.17 -15.25 9.26
C GLU A 480 31.04 -16.17 8.78
N LEU A 481 30.32 -15.78 7.71
CA LEU A 481 29.25 -16.62 7.15
C LEU A 481 29.79 -17.95 6.64
N MET A 482 30.93 -17.91 5.94
CA MET A 482 31.58 -19.11 5.41
C MET A 482 32.03 -20.03 6.54
N ALA A 483 32.64 -19.49 7.60
CA ALA A 483 33.05 -20.27 8.77
C ALA A 483 31.85 -20.96 9.44
N HIS A 484 30.73 -20.26 9.62
CA HIS A 484 29.50 -20.88 10.14
C HIS A 484 28.98 -21.97 9.20
N TYR A 485 28.95 -21.71 7.88
CA TYR A 485 28.50 -22.68 6.89
C TYR A 485 29.34 -23.97 6.93
N GLN A 486 30.67 -23.85 6.90
CA GLN A 486 31.59 -24.98 6.99
C GLN A 486 31.40 -25.76 8.28
N ALA A 487 31.35 -25.08 9.43
CA ALA A 487 31.17 -25.71 10.73
C ALA A 487 29.84 -26.50 10.82
N ILE A 488 28.75 -25.97 10.23
CA ILE A 488 27.48 -26.69 10.16
C ILE A 488 27.63 -27.91 9.24
N CYS A 489 28.19 -27.75 8.04
CA CYS A 489 28.37 -28.86 7.10
C CYS A 489 29.21 -30.00 7.67
N GLU A 490 30.30 -29.70 8.38
CA GLU A 490 31.12 -30.70 9.06
C GLU A 490 30.32 -31.40 10.17
N LYS A 491 29.67 -30.63 11.04
CA LYS A 491 28.88 -31.18 12.15
C LYS A 491 27.72 -32.06 11.70
N THR A 492 27.09 -31.74 10.57
CA THR A 492 25.93 -32.48 10.03
C THR A 492 26.30 -33.46 8.91
N ASN A 493 27.59 -33.69 8.64
CA ASN A 493 28.08 -34.55 7.56
C ASN A 493 27.54 -34.17 6.15
N ASN A 494 27.35 -32.87 5.89
CA ASN A 494 26.89 -32.29 4.63
C ASN A 494 28.06 -31.74 3.78
N ILE A 495 29.28 -32.27 3.95
CA ILE A 495 30.47 -31.84 3.21
C ILE A 495 30.29 -31.92 1.68
N PRO A 496 29.70 -32.99 1.08
CA PRO A 496 29.50 -33.05 -0.37
C PRO A 496 28.62 -31.92 -0.91
N ARG A 497 27.62 -31.48 -0.14
CA ARG A 497 26.74 -30.36 -0.48
C ARG A 497 27.51 -29.04 -0.54
N ALA A 498 28.37 -28.79 0.46
CA ALA A 498 29.23 -27.62 0.49
C ALA A 498 30.27 -27.61 -0.64
N VAL A 499 30.89 -28.76 -0.91
CA VAL A 499 31.84 -28.92 -2.02
C VAL A 499 31.18 -28.59 -3.36
N GLU A 500 29.95 -29.06 -3.61
CA GLU A 500 29.23 -28.76 -4.84
C GLU A 500 28.89 -27.26 -4.98
N LEU A 501 28.43 -26.62 -3.89
CA LEU A 501 28.21 -25.18 -3.89
C LEU A 501 29.50 -24.43 -4.23
N LEU A 502 30.60 -24.76 -3.56
CA LEU A 502 31.87 -24.07 -3.74
C LEU A 502 32.46 -24.31 -5.14
N LYS A 503 32.29 -25.49 -5.73
CA LYS A 503 32.68 -25.75 -7.13
C LYS A 503 32.05 -24.73 -8.09
N SER A 504 30.78 -24.36 -7.88
CA SER A 504 30.08 -23.41 -8.75
C SER A 504 30.67 -22.00 -8.79
N GLY A 505 31.55 -21.65 -7.84
CA GLY A 505 32.18 -20.33 -7.74
C GLY A 505 33.65 -20.26 -8.15
N LEU A 506 34.30 -21.37 -8.49
CA LEU A 506 35.76 -21.39 -8.75
C LEU A 506 36.19 -20.62 -10.02
N ASP A 507 35.27 -20.42 -10.96
CA ASP A 507 35.53 -19.66 -12.20
C ASP A 507 35.29 -18.15 -12.04
N ARG A 508 34.86 -17.67 -10.86
CA ARG A 508 34.64 -16.24 -10.61
C ARG A 508 35.95 -15.46 -10.70
N ARG A 509 35.88 -14.27 -11.30
CA ARG A 509 37.01 -13.34 -11.44
C ARG A 509 36.62 -11.92 -10.98
N PRO A 510 37.49 -11.18 -10.26
CA PRO A 510 38.84 -11.57 -9.81
C PRO A 510 38.83 -12.76 -8.85
N ILE A 511 39.95 -13.49 -8.73
CA ILE A 511 40.02 -14.73 -7.94
C ILE A 511 39.64 -14.45 -6.48
N GLU A 512 38.54 -15.06 -6.02
CA GLU A 512 38.05 -14.97 -4.65
C GLU A 512 38.82 -15.95 -3.76
N VAL A 513 39.96 -15.51 -3.21
CA VAL A 513 40.89 -16.40 -2.48
C VAL A 513 40.19 -17.19 -1.37
N GLU A 514 39.34 -16.55 -0.56
CA GLU A 514 38.67 -17.25 0.54
C GLU A 514 37.70 -18.32 0.05
N TRP A 515 37.01 -18.10 -1.08
CA TRP A 515 36.12 -19.09 -1.68
C TRP A 515 36.90 -20.35 -2.11
N HIS A 516 38.05 -20.14 -2.77
CA HIS A 516 38.95 -21.22 -3.15
C HIS A 516 39.54 -21.93 -1.93
N ARG A 517 39.89 -21.20 -0.88
CA ARG A 517 40.41 -21.79 0.36
C ARG A 517 39.38 -22.70 1.02
N SER A 518 38.15 -22.23 1.17
CA SER A 518 37.06 -23.04 1.71
C SER A 518 36.78 -24.29 0.88
N PHE A 519 36.89 -24.19 -0.45
CA PHE A 519 36.77 -25.35 -1.33
C PHE A 519 37.89 -26.35 -1.10
N GLN A 520 39.14 -25.89 -0.99
CA GLN A 520 40.30 -26.75 -0.73
C GLN A 520 40.16 -27.46 0.62
N ASP A 521 39.84 -26.71 1.70
CA ASP A 521 39.72 -27.26 3.06
C ASP A 521 38.68 -28.40 3.13
N LEU A 522 37.53 -28.22 2.49
CA LEU A 522 36.48 -29.26 2.45
C LEU A 522 36.77 -30.39 1.45
N SER A 523 37.55 -30.11 0.40
CA SER A 523 37.94 -31.12 -0.60
C SER A 523 39.08 -31.99 -0.12
N GLU A 524 39.99 -31.50 0.73
CA GLU A 524 41.02 -32.32 1.38
C GLU A 524 40.40 -33.45 2.22
N ILE A 525 39.21 -33.21 2.78
CA ILE A 525 38.47 -34.20 3.57
C ILE A 525 37.73 -35.22 2.68
N SER A 526 37.35 -34.84 1.44
CA SER A 526 36.34 -35.55 0.66
C SER A 526 36.75 -35.97 -0.78
N CYS A 527 37.88 -35.50 -1.30
CA CYS A 527 38.33 -35.71 -2.68
C CYS A 527 39.77 -36.27 -2.75
N ASP A 528 40.16 -36.76 -3.94
CA ASP A 528 41.54 -37.15 -4.23
C ASP A 528 42.45 -35.89 -4.25
N TYR A 529 43.34 -35.79 -3.27
CA TYR A 529 44.31 -34.70 -3.11
C TYR A 529 45.13 -34.45 -4.40
N GLN A 530 45.46 -35.49 -5.17
CA GLN A 530 46.21 -35.34 -6.41
C GLN A 530 45.42 -34.61 -7.50
N LEU A 531 44.10 -34.82 -7.55
CA LEU A 531 43.22 -34.12 -8.47
C LEU A 531 43.12 -32.64 -8.10
N LEU A 532 42.99 -32.34 -6.80
CA LEU A 532 42.96 -30.98 -6.28
C LEU A 532 44.27 -30.24 -6.60
N LEU A 533 45.41 -30.89 -6.38
CA LEU A 533 46.73 -30.33 -6.66
C LEU A 533 46.88 -29.96 -8.14
N LYS A 534 46.52 -30.88 -9.05
CA LYS A 534 46.57 -30.64 -10.50
C LYS A 534 45.65 -29.52 -10.95
N GLN A 535 44.46 -29.41 -10.35
CA GLN A 535 43.51 -28.34 -10.65
C GLN A 535 44.10 -26.96 -10.32
N TYR A 536 44.74 -26.82 -9.16
CA TYR A 536 45.33 -25.55 -8.75
C TYR A 536 46.68 -25.26 -9.43
N GLU A 537 47.42 -26.30 -9.83
CA GLU A 537 48.59 -26.16 -10.71
C GLU A 537 48.17 -25.53 -12.05
N GLN A 538 47.09 -26.05 -12.65
CA GLN A 538 46.53 -25.51 -13.89
C GLN A 538 46.06 -24.06 -13.70
N LEU A 539 45.35 -23.75 -12.61
CA LEU A 539 44.90 -22.38 -12.31
C LEU A 539 46.07 -21.40 -12.25
N MET A 540 47.17 -21.78 -11.60
CA MET A 540 48.39 -20.97 -11.53
C MET A 540 49.04 -20.81 -12.91
N ASN A 541 49.17 -21.89 -13.68
CA ASN A 541 49.79 -21.86 -15.00
C ASN A 541 49.00 -21.01 -16.01
N GLU A 542 47.67 -20.97 -15.89
CA GLU A 542 46.78 -20.11 -16.68
C GLU A 542 46.83 -18.64 -16.24
N ASN A 543 47.25 -18.37 -15.00
CA ASN A 543 47.28 -17.03 -14.40
C ASN A 543 48.66 -16.74 -13.75
N PRO A 544 49.77 -16.79 -14.52
CA PRO A 544 51.13 -16.78 -13.95
C PRO A 544 51.54 -15.45 -13.31
N GLU A 545 50.82 -14.35 -13.61
CA GLU A 545 51.04 -13.03 -13.02
C GLU A 545 50.08 -12.72 -11.87
N ASP A 546 49.09 -13.58 -11.59
CA ASP A 546 48.18 -13.39 -10.47
C ASP A 546 48.72 -14.06 -9.20
N GLY A 547 49.22 -13.23 -8.27
CA GLY A 547 49.72 -13.68 -6.97
C GLY A 547 48.71 -14.52 -6.18
N ARG A 548 47.40 -14.34 -6.39
CA ARG A 548 46.33 -15.12 -5.72
C ARG A 548 46.30 -16.57 -6.21
N ALA A 549 46.43 -16.79 -7.51
CA ALA A 549 46.48 -18.14 -8.10
C ALA A 549 47.74 -18.89 -7.61
N ILE A 550 48.87 -18.19 -7.56
CA ILE A 550 50.14 -18.73 -7.02
C ILE A 550 49.99 -19.16 -5.58
N TYR A 551 49.39 -18.32 -4.73
CA TYR A 551 49.13 -18.66 -3.33
C TYR A 551 48.28 -19.93 -3.18
N LEU A 552 47.18 -20.01 -3.95
CA LEU A 552 46.23 -21.12 -3.85
C LEU A 552 46.85 -22.46 -4.24
N TYR A 553 47.79 -22.50 -5.18
CA TYR A 553 48.57 -23.70 -5.44
C TYR A 553 49.63 -23.94 -4.38
N ALA A 554 50.40 -22.91 -4.02
CA ALA A 554 51.52 -23.05 -3.08
C ALA A 554 51.10 -23.67 -1.74
N ARG A 555 49.90 -23.37 -1.25
CA ARG A 555 49.40 -23.93 0.01
C ARG A 555 49.08 -25.43 -0.02
N LEU A 556 48.98 -26.03 -1.20
CA LEU A 556 48.74 -27.47 -1.40
C LEU A 556 50.05 -28.25 -1.64
N LEU A 557 51.21 -27.60 -1.57
CA LEU A 557 52.48 -28.26 -1.82
C LEU A 557 53.03 -28.92 -0.55
N ASP A 558 53.38 -30.20 -0.68
CA ASP A 558 54.14 -30.93 0.33
C ASP A 558 55.64 -30.52 0.32
N ASP A 559 56.17 -30.13 -0.84
CA ASP A 559 57.53 -29.61 -0.99
C ASP A 559 57.63 -28.22 -0.35
N ARG A 560 58.29 -28.17 0.82
CA ARG A 560 58.42 -26.96 1.62
C ARG A 560 59.24 -25.87 0.93
N ASP A 561 60.30 -26.22 0.22
CA ASP A 561 61.19 -25.22 -0.40
C ASP A 561 60.49 -24.56 -1.59
N GLU A 562 59.80 -25.37 -2.40
CA GLU A 562 59.00 -24.88 -3.51
C GLU A 562 57.80 -24.06 -3.03
N CYS A 563 57.13 -24.51 -1.96
CA CYS A 563 56.06 -23.76 -1.29
C CYS A 563 56.55 -22.36 -0.87
N VAL A 564 57.67 -22.27 -0.14
CA VAL A 564 58.25 -20.98 0.30
C VAL A 564 58.56 -20.09 -0.90
N ARG A 565 59.18 -20.64 -1.96
CA ARG A 565 59.52 -19.89 -3.18
C ARG A 565 58.28 -19.27 -3.82
N LEU A 566 57.20 -20.05 -3.95
CA LEU A 566 55.95 -19.60 -4.54
C LEU A 566 55.20 -18.61 -3.63
N LEU A 567 55.22 -18.81 -2.31
CA LEU A 567 54.64 -17.87 -1.35
C LEU A 567 55.35 -16.50 -1.39
N GLU A 568 56.68 -16.47 -1.49
CA GLU A 568 57.46 -15.23 -1.67
C GLU A 568 57.14 -14.56 -3.02
N SER A 569 56.88 -15.34 -4.08
CA SER A 569 56.43 -14.81 -5.38
C SER A 569 55.03 -14.21 -5.28
N SER A 570 54.10 -14.95 -4.68
CA SER A 570 52.71 -14.51 -4.45
C SER A 570 52.66 -13.22 -3.65
N ARG A 571 53.43 -13.12 -2.55
CA ARG A 571 53.53 -11.90 -1.74
C ARG A 571 53.98 -10.69 -2.55
N LYS A 572 54.88 -10.86 -3.53
CA LYS A 572 55.35 -9.76 -4.40
C LYS A 572 54.30 -9.33 -5.41
N LEU A 573 53.56 -10.28 -5.98
CA LEU A 573 52.55 -10.04 -7.02
C LEU A 573 51.18 -9.63 -6.45
N ALA A 574 50.87 -10.01 -5.22
CA ALA A 574 49.67 -9.63 -4.48
C ALA A 574 50.06 -9.10 -3.08
N PRO A 575 50.67 -7.91 -2.99
CA PRO A 575 51.16 -7.34 -1.72
C PRO A 575 50.02 -7.00 -0.73
N ASP A 576 48.79 -6.92 -1.22
CA ASP A 576 47.58 -6.72 -0.43
C ASP A 576 47.01 -8.03 0.15
N LEU A 577 47.41 -9.19 -0.39
CA LEU A 577 46.97 -10.49 0.08
C LEU A 577 47.76 -10.89 1.33
N HIS A 578 47.07 -11.04 2.46
CA HIS A 578 47.71 -11.37 3.73
C HIS A 578 48.11 -12.85 3.87
N TRP A 579 47.46 -13.76 3.12
CA TRP A 579 47.67 -15.19 3.29
C TRP A 579 49.09 -15.70 2.99
N PRO A 580 49.80 -15.24 1.95
CA PRO A 580 51.18 -15.66 1.72
C PRO A 580 52.09 -15.31 2.90
N VAL A 581 51.92 -14.11 3.47
CA VAL A 581 52.70 -13.65 4.63
C VAL A 581 52.34 -14.49 5.87
N PHE A 582 51.05 -14.78 6.07
CA PHE A 582 50.60 -15.69 7.13
C PHE A 582 51.22 -17.09 7.00
N SER A 583 51.20 -17.69 5.81
CA SER A 583 51.78 -19.01 5.56
C SER A 583 53.30 -19.02 5.78
N LEU A 584 54.01 -17.97 5.36
CA LEU A 584 55.45 -17.81 5.63
C LEU A 584 55.76 -17.66 7.14
N ALA A 585 54.92 -16.92 7.88
CA ALA A 585 55.03 -16.81 9.33
C ALA A 585 54.80 -18.17 10.00
N TYR A 586 53.73 -18.87 9.63
CA TYR A 586 53.38 -20.18 10.19
C TYR A 586 54.47 -21.24 9.92
N GLN A 587 55.02 -21.27 8.71
CA GLN A 587 56.15 -22.16 8.38
C GLN A 587 57.41 -21.80 9.16
N SER A 588 57.68 -20.50 9.37
CA SER A 588 58.81 -20.06 10.19
C SER A 588 58.65 -20.51 11.64
N ILE A 589 57.44 -20.41 12.21
CA ILE A 589 57.09 -20.92 13.54
C ILE A 589 57.30 -22.44 13.60
N SER A 590 56.76 -23.18 12.62
CA SER A 590 56.86 -24.64 12.55
C SER A 590 58.29 -25.15 12.45
N ASN A 591 59.19 -24.36 11.85
CA ASN A 591 60.62 -24.64 11.75
C ASN A 591 61.44 -24.10 12.94
N GLY A 592 60.81 -23.49 13.94
CA GLY A 592 61.48 -22.88 15.10
C GLY A 592 62.24 -21.59 14.79
N ASN A 593 62.06 -21.01 13.60
CA ASN A 593 62.68 -19.76 13.17
C ASN A 593 61.89 -18.54 13.68
N TRP A 594 61.88 -18.35 15.00
CA TRP A 594 61.06 -17.35 15.69
C TRP A 594 61.36 -15.90 15.25
N ASP A 595 62.62 -15.54 14.98
CA ASP A 595 62.98 -14.21 14.49
C ASP A 595 62.37 -13.90 13.12
N ARG A 596 62.41 -14.87 12.21
CA ARG A 596 61.82 -14.73 10.87
C ARG A 596 60.29 -14.70 10.95
N ALA A 597 59.71 -15.54 11.81
CA ALA A 597 58.27 -15.51 12.09
C ALA A 597 57.82 -14.13 12.60
N PHE A 598 58.58 -13.54 13.52
CA PHE A 598 58.31 -12.21 14.06
C PHE A 598 58.29 -11.15 12.96
N LEU A 599 59.28 -11.13 12.06
CA LEU A 599 59.32 -10.20 10.93
C LEU A 599 58.08 -10.34 10.03
N PHE A 600 57.68 -11.57 9.70
CA PHE A 600 56.48 -11.79 8.90
C PHE A 600 55.20 -11.38 9.63
N LEU A 601 55.09 -11.61 10.93
CA LEU A 601 53.93 -11.15 11.71
C LEU A 601 53.85 -9.62 11.80
N GLU A 602 54.98 -8.93 11.90
CA GLU A 602 55.01 -7.46 11.85
C GLU A 602 54.60 -6.93 10.48
N ASP A 603 54.96 -7.61 9.39
CA ASP A 603 54.46 -7.27 8.06
C ASP A 603 52.96 -7.57 7.93
N LEU A 604 52.51 -8.68 8.49
CA LEU A 604 51.12 -9.12 8.46
C LEU A 604 50.21 -8.14 9.20
N LYS A 605 50.64 -7.57 10.34
CA LYS A 605 49.92 -6.52 11.04
C LYS A 605 49.67 -5.28 10.18
N LYS A 606 50.59 -4.93 9.28
CA LYS A 606 50.41 -3.78 8.37
C LYS A 606 49.30 -4.02 7.34
N LEU A 607 48.94 -5.29 7.08
CA LEU A 607 47.89 -5.67 6.14
C LEU A 607 46.50 -5.72 6.80
N ASN A 608 46.39 -5.48 8.11
CA ASN A 608 45.14 -5.49 8.88
C ASN A 608 44.25 -6.74 8.63
N PRO A 609 44.78 -7.97 8.69
CA PRO A 609 43.95 -9.17 8.57
C PRO A 609 43.00 -9.28 9.79
N PRO A 610 41.92 -10.08 9.69
CA PRO A 610 41.01 -10.29 10.81
C PRO A 610 41.76 -10.80 12.05
N GLU A 611 41.57 -10.12 13.19
CA GLU A 611 42.39 -10.29 14.41
C GLU A 611 42.37 -11.72 14.96
N GLU A 612 41.25 -12.43 14.79
CA GLU A 612 41.06 -13.80 15.27
C GLU A 612 42.10 -14.77 14.70
N PHE A 613 42.52 -14.60 13.44
CA PHE A 613 43.52 -15.46 12.79
C PHE A 613 44.94 -15.27 13.33
N LEU A 614 45.26 -14.09 13.87
CA LEU A 614 46.62 -13.77 14.29
C LEU A 614 46.88 -14.03 15.76
N ARG A 615 45.82 -14.26 16.54
CA ARG A 615 45.86 -14.21 18.00
C ARG A 615 46.93 -15.12 18.61
N ASP A 616 46.89 -16.41 18.28
CA ASP A 616 47.81 -17.39 18.87
C ASP A 616 49.22 -17.32 18.27
N LEU A 617 49.33 -16.96 16.99
CA LEU A 617 50.62 -16.79 16.32
C LEU A 617 51.37 -15.58 16.89
N ILE A 618 50.70 -14.44 17.07
CA ILE A 618 51.28 -13.24 17.69
C ILE A 618 51.70 -13.58 19.12
N HIS A 619 50.80 -14.16 19.93
CA HIS A 619 51.10 -14.47 21.32
C HIS A 619 52.33 -15.38 21.45
N SER A 620 52.34 -16.51 20.75
CA SER A 620 53.40 -17.50 20.86
C SER A 620 54.73 -16.98 20.31
N THR A 621 54.71 -16.27 19.17
CA THR A 621 55.93 -15.75 18.55
C THR A 621 56.56 -14.66 19.39
N TYR A 622 55.76 -13.70 19.90
CA TYR A 622 56.26 -12.64 20.77
C TYR A 622 56.87 -13.20 22.06
N LEU A 623 56.24 -14.21 22.68
CA LEU A 623 56.85 -14.89 23.83
C LEU A 623 58.19 -15.54 23.46
N ALA A 624 58.24 -16.26 22.33
CA ALA A 624 59.44 -16.96 21.89
C ALA A 624 60.62 -16.03 21.56
N VAL A 625 60.36 -14.83 21.03
CA VAL A 625 61.39 -13.80 20.79
C VAL A 625 61.66 -12.89 22.01
N GLY A 626 61.08 -13.20 23.18
CA GLY A 626 61.30 -12.46 24.42
C GLY A 626 60.58 -11.10 24.51
N LYS A 627 59.60 -10.84 23.65
CA LYS A 627 58.83 -9.59 23.55
C LYS A 627 57.55 -9.61 24.41
N SER A 628 57.63 -10.18 25.60
CA SER A 628 56.48 -10.37 26.49
C SER A 628 55.94 -9.05 27.08
N ASP A 629 56.79 -8.05 27.32
CA ASP A 629 56.34 -6.72 27.78
C ASP A 629 55.53 -5.96 26.72
N ASP A 630 55.91 -6.09 25.44
CA ASP A 630 55.17 -5.51 24.31
C ASP A 630 53.76 -6.13 24.20
N LEU A 631 53.62 -7.45 24.47
CA LEU A 631 52.30 -8.11 24.55
C LEU A 631 51.44 -7.58 25.70
N ILE A 632 52.04 -7.35 26.88
CA ILE A 632 51.32 -6.83 28.05
C ILE A 632 50.72 -5.46 27.73
N GLU A 633 51.49 -4.56 27.12
CA GLU A 633 51.01 -3.24 26.75
C GLU A 633 49.91 -3.32 25.68
N MET A 634 50.09 -4.17 24.67
CA MET A 634 49.09 -4.41 23.63
C MET A 634 47.76 -4.89 24.22
N TYR A 635 47.77 -5.91 25.08
CA TYR A 635 46.54 -6.41 25.68
C TYR A 635 45.92 -5.43 26.68
N ARG A 636 46.73 -4.62 27.39
CA ARG A 636 46.21 -3.53 28.23
C ARG A 636 45.48 -2.46 27.42
N GLN A 637 45.92 -2.20 26.20
CA GLN A 637 45.21 -1.30 25.28
C GLN A 637 43.92 -1.95 24.74
N GLU A 638 43.94 -3.24 24.42
CA GLU A 638 42.77 -4.02 23.96
C GLU A 638 41.62 -4.05 24.99
N ILE A 639 41.93 -4.14 26.29
CA ILE A 639 40.90 -4.25 27.36
C ILE A 639 40.32 -2.91 27.83
N LYS A 640 40.95 -1.76 27.48
CA LYS A 640 40.47 -0.42 27.87
C LYS A 640 39.09 -0.07 27.30
N PRO A 641 38.76 -0.36 26.02
CA PRO A 641 37.47 -0.01 25.44
C PRO A 641 36.32 -0.99 25.75
N ASP A 642 36.60 -2.25 26.09
CA ASP A 642 35.56 -3.29 26.18
C ASP A 642 35.75 -4.24 27.39
N PRO A 643 34.79 -4.29 28.33
CA PRO A 643 34.82 -5.23 29.45
C PRO A 643 34.60 -6.70 29.06
N LEU A 644 34.11 -6.99 27.84
CA LEU A 644 33.93 -8.35 27.31
C LEU A 644 35.11 -8.81 26.42
N SER A 645 36.17 -8.00 26.31
CA SER A 645 37.33 -8.30 25.49
C SER A 645 38.01 -9.62 25.89
N SER A 646 38.36 -10.44 24.88
CA SER A 646 39.21 -11.62 25.08
C SER A 646 40.62 -11.28 25.58
N GLY A 647 41.03 -10.02 25.50
CA GLY A 647 42.33 -9.51 25.94
C GLY A 647 42.63 -9.76 27.42
N TYR A 648 41.62 -9.86 28.29
CA TYR A 648 41.84 -10.20 29.71
C TYR A 648 42.49 -11.57 29.87
N VAL A 649 42.01 -12.58 29.14
CA VAL A 649 42.55 -13.95 29.17
C VAL A 649 43.99 -13.97 28.67
N LYS A 650 44.27 -13.25 27.58
CA LYS A 650 45.62 -13.16 26.98
C LYS A 650 46.60 -12.44 27.92
N LEU A 651 46.16 -11.35 28.56
CA LEU A 651 46.94 -10.60 29.53
C LEU A 651 47.28 -11.45 30.76
N ILE A 652 46.31 -12.16 31.31
CA ILE A 652 46.50 -13.10 32.44
C ILE A 652 47.55 -14.15 32.07
N ARG A 653 47.47 -14.74 30.87
CA ARG A 653 48.41 -15.76 30.40
C ARG A 653 49.85 -15.24 30.30
N VAL A 654 50.06 -14.05 29.72
CA VAL A 654 51.42 -13.47 29.62
C VAL A 654 51.95 -13.01 30.99
N LEU A 655 51.10 -12.49 31.88
CA LEU A 655 51.49 -12.14 33.24
C LEU A 655 51.91 -13.38 34.04
N ALA A 656 51.13 -14.46 33.96
CA ALA A 656 51.48 -15.73 34.57
C ALA A 656 52.78 -16.32 34.00
N PHE A 657 52.99 -16.23 32.68
CA PHE A 657 54.25 -16.62 32.04
C PHE A 657 55.46 -15.84 32.58
N GLN A 658 55.29 -14.56 32.93
CA GLN A 658 56.31 -13.75 33.58
C GLN A 658 56.39 -13.95 35.12
N ASN A 659 55.67 -14.93 35.69
CA ASN A 659 55.51 -15.15 37.13
C ASN A 659 54.90 -13.95 37.90
N LYS A 660 54.22 -13.03 37.20
CA LYS A 660 53.50 -11.89 37.79
C LYS A 660 52.11 -12.31 38.29
N ASN A 661 52.07 -13.34 39.14
CA ASN A 661 50.83 -14.02 39.53
C ASN A 661 49.82 -13.11 40.26
N GLN A 662 50.31 -12.16 41.08
CA GLN A 662 49.45 -11.18 41.74
C GLN A 662 48.78 -10.22 40.76
N GLU A 663 49.49 -9.80 39.71
CA GLU A 663 48.91 -8.97 38.65
C GLU A 663 47.89 -9.74 37.81
N ALA A 664 48.14 -11.03 37.55
CA ALA A 664 47.20 -11.90 36.86
C ALA A 664 45.88 -12.04 37.65
N LEU A 665 45.95 -12.30 38.96
CA LEU A 665 44.77 -12.34 39.84
C LEU A 665 44.04 -11.01 39.89
N LYS A 666 44.78 -9.89 40.00
CA LYS A 666 44.19 -8.55 39.99
C LYS A 666 43.45 -8.28 38.68
N THR A 667 44.01 -8.68 37.54
CA THR A 667 43.40 -8.54 36.21
C THR A 667 42.08 -9.32 36.10
N PHE A 668 42.02 -10.51 36.70
CA PHE A 668 40.78 -11.30 36.77
C PHE A 668 39.69 -10.59 37.62
N GLU A 669 40.05 -10.06 38.78
CA GLU A 669 39.10 -9.30 39.62
C GLU A 669 38.64 -8.00 38.95
N GLU A 670 39.54 -7.32 38.23
CA GLU A 670 39.20 -6.15 37.41
C GLU A 670 38.18 -6.50 36.32
N TRP A 671 38.38 -7.60 35.58
CA TRP A 671 37.41 -8.10 34.60
C TRP A 671 36.05 -8.37 35.24
N LYS A 672 36.02 -9.14 36.32
CA LYS A 672 34.80 -9.49 37.05
C LYS A 672 34.03 -8.26 37.53
N SER A 673 34.73 -7.23 38.01
CA SER A 673 34.12 -5.98 38.50
C SER A 673 33.42 -5.16 37.42
N LYS A 674 33.76 -5.35 36.15
CA LYS A 674 33.18 -4.62 35.01
C LYS A 674 31.97 -5.33 34.38
N LEU A 675 31.66 -6.56 34.80
CA LEU A 675 30.49 -7.28 34.30
C LEU A 675 29.19 -6.61 34.79
N PRO A 676 28.12 -6.55 33.97
CA PRO A 676 26.85 -5.95 34.37
C PRO A 676 26.26 -6.65 35.62
N PRO A 677 25.86 -5.91 36.68
CA PRO A 677 25.36 -6.52 37.92
C PRO A 677 24.17 -7.46 37.72
N GLN A 678 23.31 -7.14 36.76
CA GLN A 678 22.11 -7.90 36.42
C GLN A 678 22.41 -9.26 35.77
N MET A 679 23.63 -9.46 35.26
CA MET A 679 24.07 -10.69 34.58
C MET A 679 24.94 -11.57 35.46
N LEU A 680 25.38 -11.10 36.64
CA LEU A 680 26.35 -11.83 37.48
C LEU A 680 25.85 -13.22 37.89
N ASP A 681 24.56 -13.35 38.24
CA ASP A 681 23.98 -14.64 38.60
C ASP A 681 23.89 -15.60 37.41
N GLN A 682 23.59 -15.08 36.22
CA GLN A 682 23.53 -15.85 34.98
C GLN A 682 24.93 -16.28 34.50
N LEU A 683 25.94 -15.44 34.71
CA LEU A 683 27.32 -15.67 34.30
C LEU A 683 28.16 -16.41 35.33
N LYS A 684 27.59 -16.77 36.50
CA LYS A 684 28.32 -17.44 37.58
C LYS A 684 29.13 -18.67 37.12
N PRO A 685 28.61 -19.58 36.26
CA PRO A 685 29.39 -20.71 35.76
C PRO A 685 30.61 -20.26 34.93
N MET A 686 30.43 -19.25 34.07
CA MET A 686 31.51 -18.68 33.25
C MET A 686 32.60 -18.04 34.13
N ILE A 687 32.21 -17.30 35.17
CA ILE A 687 33.13 -16.67 36.10
C ILE A 687 33.96 -17.73 36.85
N GLU A 688 33.34 -18.83 37.30
CA GLU A 688 34.08 -19.92 37.94
C GLU A 688 35.02 -20.64 36.97
N MET A 689 34.63 -20.87 35.72
CA MET A 689 35.54 -21.43 34.72
C MET A 689 36.74 -20.52 34.46
N ALA A 690 36.51 -19.21 34.34
CA ALA A 690 37.59 -18.23 34.18
C ALA A 690 38.52 -18.20 35.41
N ARG A 691 37.97 -18.31 36.62
CA ARG A 691 38.75 -18.45 37.86
C ARG A 691 39.64 -19.69 37.83
N MET A 692 39.09 -20.85 37.47
CA MET A 692 39.87 -22.10 37.35
C MET A 692 40.98 -21.99 36.31
N PHE A 693 40.70 -21.34 35.17
CA PHE A 693 41.71 -21.04 34.17
C PHE A 693 42.85 -20.19 34.74
N VAL A 694 42.54 -19.12 35.48
CA VAL A 694 43.57 -18.27 36.12
C VAL A 694 44.41 -19.08 37.10
N LEU A 695 43.78 -19.88 37.97
CA LEU A 695 44.47 -20.72 38.95
C LEU A 695 45.42 -21.72 38.26
N TYR A 696 44.99 -22.29 37.14
CA TYR A 696 45.84 -23.15 36.32
C TYR A 696 47.05 -22.39 35.77
N GLN A 697 46.84 -21.21 35.16
CA GLN A 697 47.92 -20.43 34.54
C GLN A 697 48.99 -20.00 35.55
N ILE A 698 48.59 -19.58 36.76
CA ILE A 698 49.53 -19.14 37.81
C ILE A 698 50.15 -20.30 38.60
N GLY A 699 49.75 -21.55 38.32
CA GLY A 699 50.25 -22.74 39.00
C GLY A 699 49.70 -22.95 40.43
N ASP A 700 48.57 -22.33 40.79
CA ASP A 700 47.93 -22.56 42.09
C ASP A 700 47.05 -23.82 42.04
N PHE A 701 47.72 -24.97 41.95
CA PHE A 701 47.09 -26.28 41.81
C PHE A 701 46.27 -26.68 43.04
N ASN A 702 46.59 -26.17 44.23
CA ASN A 702 45.82 -26.44 45.44
C ASN A 702 44.43 -25.79 45.37
N ALA A 703 44.39 -24.49 45.06
CA ALA A 703 43.11 -23.79 44.89
C ALA A 703 42.31 -24.32 43.69
N LEU A 704 43.01 -24.70 42.61
CA LEU A 704 42.37 -25.30 41.45
C LEU A 704 41.74 -26.66 41.77
N GLN A 705 42.42 -27.51 42.56
CA GLN A 705 41.89 -28.80 43.00
C GLN A 705 40.62 -28.64 43.82
N THR A 706 40.57 -27.65 44.73
CA THR A 706 39.35 -27.31 45.48
C THR A 706 38.23 -26.89 44.53
N ALA A 707 38.50 -25.94 43.62
CA ALA A 707 37.51 -25.46 42.67
C ALA A 707 36.94 -26.59 41.78
N LEU A 708 37.80 -27.49 41.27
CA LEU A 708 37.41 -28.67 40.49
C LEU A 708 36.65 -29.71 41.32
N SER A 709 36.80 -29.73 42.64
CA SER A 709 36.05 -30.65 43.51
C SER A 709 34.61 -30.16 43.74
N ASP A 710 34.44 -28.84 43.80
CA ASP A 710 33.16 -28.16 43.97
C ASP A 710 32.33 -28.11 42.68
N ASN A 711 32.96 -28.30 41.51
CA ASN A 711 32.32 -28.25 40.20
C ASN A 711 32.60 -29.55 39.42
N LYS A 712 31.61 -30.46 39.39
CA LYS A 712 31.74 -31.82 38.82
C LYS A 712 31.03 -32.02 37.48
N GLY A 713 30.47 -30.96 36.89
CA GLY A 713 29.82 -31.07 35.59
C GLY A 713 30.81 -31.25 34.44
N ASP A 714 30.27 -31.73 33.31
CA ASP A 714 31.02 -32.04 32.08
C ASP A 714 31.77 -30.80 31.54
N GLU A 715 31.26 -29.59 31.81
CA GLU A 715 31.87 -28.33 31.43
C GLU A 715 33.29 -28.13 32.00
N THR A 716 33.64 -28.78 33.12
CA THR A 716 34.96 -28.68 33.74
C THR A 716 35.97 -29.73 33.29
N GLN A 717 35.55 -30.68 32.44
CA GLN A 717 36.33 -31.87 32.10
C GLN A 717 37.67 -31.51 31.43
N SER A 718 37.68 -30.55 30.50
CA SER A 718 38.91 -30.10 29.83
C SER A 718 39.94 -29.52 30.81
N ILE A 719 39.49 -28.68 31.76
CA ILE A 719 40.37 -28.10 32.79
C ILE A 719 40.90 -29.21 33.71
N ARG A 720 40.07 -30.21 34.03
CA ARG A 720 40.47 -31.37 34.83
C ARG A 720 41.56 -32.20 34.15
N VAL A 721 41.44 -32.43 32.84
CA VAL A 721 42.47 -33.10 32.04
C VAL A 721 43.77 -32.31 32.08
N HIS A 722 43.73 -30.99 31.84
CA HIS A 722 44.92 -30.14 31.91
C HIS A 722 45.56 -30.13 33.30
N PHE A 723 44.75 -30.07 34.37
CA PHE A 723 45.21 -30.15 35.75
C PHE A 723 45.90 -31.48 36.05
N LEU A 724 45.31 -32.61 35.65
CA LEU A 724 45.90 -33.94 35.86
C LEU A 724 47.21 -34.11 35.10
N MET A 725 47.30 -33.61 33.85
CA MET A 725 48.57 -33.58 33.12
C MET A 725 49.63 -32.72 33.84
N ALA A 726 49.27 -31.51 34.25
CA ALA A 726 50.19 -30.60 34.93
C ALA A 726 50.63 -31.10 36.32
N THR A 727 49.83 -31.94 36.96
CA THR A 727 50.13 -32.57 38.27
C THR A 727 50.68 -33.99 38.14
N ASN A 728 51.03 -34.43 36.91
CA ASN A 728 51.61 -35.74 36.61
C ASN A 728 50.76 -36.93 37.08
N ARG A 729 49.45 -36.89 36.81
CA ARG A 729 48.45 -37.92 37.11
C ARG A 729 47.67 -38.38 35.86
N PRO A 730 48.36 -38.74 34.75
CA PRO A 730 47.69 -39.06 33.48
C PRO A 730 46.79 -40.30 33.56
N GLU A 731 47.04 -41.24 34.47
CA GLU A 731 46.25 -42.45 34.70
C GLU A 731 44.80 -42.15 35.13
N GLU A 732 44.57 -41.01 35.77
CA GLU A 732 43.23 -40.59 36.19
C GLU A 732 42.43 -39.96 35.04
N ILE A 733 43.08 -39.59 33.94
CA ILE A 733 42.42 -39.06 32.74
C ILE A 733 41.58 -40.17 32.09
N VAL A 734 42.09 -41.41 32.06
CA VAL A 734 41.40 -42.58 31.51
C VAL A 734 40.09 -42.87 32.25
N GLN A 735 40.05 -42.59 33.56
CA GLN A 735 38.84 -42.75 34.37
C GLN A 735 37.80 -41.66 34.11
N LEU A 736 38.21 -40.51 33.56
CA LEU A 736 37.34 -39.39 33.22
C LEU A 736 36.76 -39.48 31.81
N THR A 737 37.41 -40.17 30.88
CA THR A 737 36.96 -40.27 29.48
C THR A 737 36.07 -41.48 29.19
N GLY A 738 35.91 -42.41 30.12
CA GLY A 738 34.97 -43.53 30.01
C GLY A 738 35.34 -44.61 28.98
N GLU A 739 36.48 -44.49 28.31
CA GLU A 739 36.99 -45.51 27.38
C GLU A 739 38.01 -46.41 28.11
N THR A 740 37.59 -47.65 28.40
CA THR A 740 38.54 -48.74 28.61
C THR A 740 39.30 -48.99 27.30
N ALA A 741 40.63 -49.11 27.42
CA ALA A 741 41.61 -49.37 26.37
C ALA A 741 41.22 -50.38 25.29
#